data_AF-A0A9K3LMF0-F1
#
_entry.id   AF-A0A9K3LMF0-F1
#
_cell.length_a   1.000
_cell.length_b   1.000
_cell.length_c   1.000
_cell.angle_alpha   90.00
_cell.angle_beta   90.00
_cell.angle_gamma   90.00
#
_symmetry.space_group_name_H-M   'P 1'
#
loop_
_entity.id
_entity.type
_entity.pdbx_description
1 polymer ?
#
loop_
_entity_poly.entity_id
_entity_poly.type
_entity_poly.pdbx_seq_one_letter_code
_entity_poly.pdbx_strand_id
1 'polypeptide(L)'
;MSRRSPARVELFFKDICDLKERVRFLDSHGFCSYNLVNKNKADALNDWVQAIKEVSPNANICCHYSLKYNKVPRKGPKEQEERLLSALQLSRANEVLIISGSGQKTAWNTVSALEAVKSASLPHSVPLLAVAYNPYFPEKQDQEEENHRLKEKLESGCIGKVYLQFGSDLDRLRNGLEYLHKLKASKAFSIAGSLFLPTAQLISQQKFRPWNGVFLSQEFLRGPENAKAILHEMVNQYRTNNVEILWEAPGIRTEKDVKLVLELTGAVDAEKHKGSFTSSVNANNSPQQKRLKISDNFHLSRRSKEPCLLIFGNHDVRIRDNRSLEAATSAHETVLPVFLWTVEDRGYVTGAVQVVLKDALRSLNSSLESFNLSLACFNCPDNDNHGISTIKEITEKLGAKAVFWNRECTTEGRDRDSKRKAALESYGISVIESQSSLLYDPDKMDLTSGFHGGHWGTLMPFLKQCKMKFGEPIRPTPYHDTFGLLQSVQSPTYPKTSSIDDLNMARISGKQLWDEPIRKRFPMNEKLALEAMESFCRSGLKSYEQERSRADKEGATGCLSHHLRIGTLSPNQLYWRIEDSGLSYDKVKTFSRRLFWRDLAYYQLACFPNMRYKCIRSHYEDLEWVIGEEEMRRFNAWKRGKTGFPIVDAAMRELYETGWITQSLRMVVASFLVEYLRVNWTKGCEWFHYTLVDADSAINPMMWQNAGKSGTDQWNFILSPTTASQDPSGNYTRQWVPELSKLSTAALVHRPWEATEEQLESAGIVLGETYPHRIIRDLKAERNRSVDATLEMRRKSQQFNSDRGYDLIQLPNGETTVVFTKKEYRLDSNGQLFKDDGLRRNTRQKMSGNKAKLKSKREAKANSLTVKL
;
A
#
# COMPACT_ATOMS: atom_id res chain seq x y z
N MET A 1 35.27 -24.77 -36.01
CA MET A 1 34.87 -24.07 -34.77
C MET A 1 34.00 -22.88 -35.15
N SER A 2 32.67 -23.05 -35.20
CA SER A 2 31.77 -21.94 -35.52
C SER A 2 31.70 -21.01 -34.30
N ARG A 3 32.05 -19.73 -34.49
CA ARG A 3 31.95 -18.70 -33.45
C ARG A 3 30.47 -18.57 -33.09
N ARG A 4 30.10 -19.06 -31.90
CA ARG A 4 28.76 -18.94 -31.32
C ARG A 4 28.34 -17.47 -31.37
N SER A 5 27.18 -17.15 -31.96
CA SER A 5 26.67 -15.77 -32.00
C SER A 5 26.63 -15.21 -30.58
N PRO A 6 27.22 -14.02 -30.32
CA PRO A 6 27.15 -13.42 -29.01
C PRO A 6 25.70 -13.04 -28.70
N ALA A 7 25.24 -13.36 -27.49
CA ALA A 7 23.89 -13.03 -27.06
C ALA A 7 23.65 -11.51 -27.12
N ARG A 8 22.41 -11.12 -27.38
CA ARG A 8 21.98 -9.73 -27.33
C ARG A 8 21.76 -9.30 -25.89
N VAL A 9 22.05 -8.04 -25.57
CA VAL A 9 21.94 -7.52 -24.20
C VAL A 9 21.11 -6.25 -24.17
N GLU A 10 20.11 -6.20 -23.28
CA GLU A 10 19.38 -4.95 -23.01
C GLU A 10 20.23 -3.99 -22.15
N LEU A 11 20.40 -2.76 -22.64
CA LEU A 11 21.25 -1.77 -21.99
C LEU A 11 20.49 -0.94 -20.95
N PHE A 12 21.12 -0.80 -19.78
CA PHE A 12 20.64 0.03 -18.67
C PHE A 12 21.74 0.98 -18.21
N PHE A 13 21.51 2.28 -18.37
CA PHE A 13 22.48 3.34 -18.12
C PHE A 13 21.83 4.60 -17.56
N LYS A 14 22.62 5.49 -16.96
CA LYS A 14 22.18 6.76 -16.35
C LYS A 14 22.34 7.95 -17.28
N ASP A 15 23.39 7.94 -18.09
CA ASP A 15 23.74 8.99 -19.05
C ASP A 15 24.63 8.41 -20.17
N ILE A 16 25.03 9.26 -21.12
CA ILE A 16 25.82 8.86 -22.30
C ILE A 16 27.22 8.36 -21.92
N CYS A 17 27.84 8.91 -20.86
CA CYS A 17 29.16 8.44 -20.41
C CYS A 17 29.05 7.02 -19.84
N ASP A 18 28.07 6.79 -18.97
CA ASP A 18 27.74 5.47 -18.41
C ASP A 18 27.38 4.46 -19.53
N LEU A 19 26.64 4.89 -20.56
CA LEU A 19 26.34 4.09 -21.74
C LEU A 19 27.60 3.66 -22.49
N LYS A 20 28.53 4.58 -22.74
CA LYS A 20 29.79 4.29 -23.45
C LYS A 20 30.69 3.36 -22.65
N GLU A 21 30.85 3.61 -21.35
CA GLU A 21 31.60 2.71 -20.44
C GLU A 21 30.98 1.33 -20.42
N ARG A 22 29.65 1.27 -20.39
CA ARG A 22 28.92 0.02 -20.41
C ARG A 22 29.15 -0.78 -21.69
N VAL A 23 29.06 -0.13 -22.83
CA VAL A 23 29.30 -0.78 -24.12
C VAL A 23 30.73 -1.28 -24.18
N ARG A 24 31.73 -0.48 -23.77
CA ARG A 24 33.13 -0.95 -23.73
C ARG A 24 33.33 -2.18 -22.85
N PHE A 25 32.67 -2.23 -21.69
CA PHE A 25 32.69 -3.39 -20.81
C PHE A 25 32.06 -4.63 -21.46
N LEU A 26 30.94 -4.49 -22.15
CA LEU A 26 30.29 -5.62 -22.81
C LEU A 26 31.05 -6.07 -24.06
N ASP A 27 31.57 -5.12 -24.83
CA ASP A 27 32.41 -5.33 -26.02
C ASP A 27 33.72 -6.06 -25.67
N SER A 28 34.37 -5.70 -24.56
CA SER A 28 35.55 -6.41 -24.05
C SER A 28 35.27 -7.86 -23.65
N HIS A 29 34.01 -8.21 -23.43
CA HIS A 29 33.54 -9.57 -23.14
C HIS A 29 32.89 -10.25 -24.35
N GLY A 30 33.04 -9.67 -25.55
CA GLY A 30 32.59 -10.24 -26.81
C GLY A 30 31.12 -10.02 -27.16
N PHE A 31 30.39 -9.20 -26.39
CA PHE A 31 29.02 -8.82 -26.75
C PHE A 31 29.06 -7.66 -27.76
N CYS A 32 28.35 -7.80 -28.88
CA CYS A 32 28.25 -6.75 -29.90
C CYS A 32 26.82 -6.43 -30.34
N SER A 33 25.81 -7.06 -29.71
CA SER A 33 24.39 -6.88 -30.03
C SER A 33 23.64 -6.27 -28.85
N TYR A 34 22.93 -5.17 -29.05
CA TYR A 34 22.36 -4.36 -27.97
C TYR A 34 20.91 -3.95 -28.21
N ASN A 35 20.11 -3.93 -27.14
CA ASN A 35 18.76 -3.36 -27.14
C ASN A 35 18.70 -2.05 -26.34
N LEU A 36 18.09 -1.03 -26.95
CA LEU A 36 17.79 0.26 -26.35
C LEU A 36 16.29 0.41 -26.13
N VAL A 37 15.88 0.55 -24.87
CA VAL A 37 14.47 0.62 -24.50
C VAL A 37 13.97 2.06 -24.47
N ASN A 38 12.82 2.29 -25.09
CA ASN A 38 12.10 3.56 -24.97
C ASN A 38 11.09 3.50 -23.81
N LYS A 39 11.44 4.14 -22.70
CA LYS A 39 10.67 4.15 -21.44
C LYS A 39 10.00 5.51 -21.15
N ASN A 40 10.40 6.58 -21.83
CA ASN A 40 9.80 7.90 -21.65
C ASN A 40 9.79 8.74 -22.96
N LYS A 41 9.09 9.88 -22.94
CA LYS A 41 8.93 10.74 -24.12
C LYS A 41 10.20 11.52 -24.51
N ALA A 42 11.17 11.63 -23.62
CA ALA A 42 12.40 12.39 -23.77
C ALA A 42 13.61 11.53 -24.16
N ASP A 43 13.41 10.22 -24.37
CA ASP A 43 14.49 9.31 -24.79
C ASP A 43 14.98 9.68 -26.19
N ALA A 44 16.24 10.12 -26.27
CA ALA A 44 16.91 10.47 -27.51
C ALA A 44 17.63 9.25 -28.11
N LEU A 45 16.84 8.28 -28.62
CA LEU A 45 17.36 6.98 -29.07
C LEU A 45 18.47 7.10 -30.13
N ASN A 46 18.35 8.03 -31.09
CA ASN A 46 19.37 8.23 -32.12
C ASN A 46 20.70 8.74 -31.56
N ASP A 47 20.66 9.62 -30.56
CA ASP A 47 21.86 10.12 -29.88
C ASP A 47 22.56 8.97 -29.14
N TRP A 48 21.78 8.05 -28.56
CA TRP A 48 22.32 6.86 -27.90
C TRP A 48 22.91 5.87 -28.88
N VAL A 49 22.25 5.63 -30.02
CA VAL A 49 22.79 4.81 -31.12
C VAL A 49 24.12 5.35 -31.59
N GLN A 50 24.22 6.67 -31.83
CA GLN A 50 25.46 7.32 -32.22
C GLN A 50 26.54 7.14 -31.15
N ALA A 51 26.21 7.36 -29.87
CA ALA A 51 27.16 7.18 -28.77
C ALA A 51 27.69 5.74 -28.65
N ILE A 52 26.86 4.73 -28.92
CA ILE A 52 27.30 3.32 -28.98
C ILE A 52 28.23 3.10 -30.18
N LYS A 53 27.85 3.58 -31.37
CA LYS A 53 28.65 3.43 -32.59
C LYS A 53 30.01 4.11 -32.50
N GLU A 54 30.15 5.17 -31.72
CA GLU A 54 31.45 5.82 -31.46
C GLU A 54 32.43 4.93 -30.68
N VAL A 55 31.94 4.01 -29.85
CA VAL A 55 32.80 3.14 -29.02
C VAL A 55 32.79 1.67 -29.46
N SER A 56 31.77 1.24 -30.22
CA SER A 56 31.68 -0.06 -30.87
C SER A 56 31.03 0.13 -32.27
N PRO A 57 31.83 0.49 -33.30
CA PRO A 57 31.31 0.83 -34.64
C PRO A 57 30.51 -0.29 -35.31
N ASN A 58 30.88 -1.54 -35.02
CA ASN A 58 30.25 -2.73 -35.59
C ASN A 58 29.06 -3.25 -34.76
N ALA A 59 28.65 -2.53 -33.71
CA ALA A 59 27.55 -2.95 -32.85
C ALA A 59 26.23 -3.11 -33.64
N ASN A 60 25.52 -4.22 -33.40
CA ASN A 60 24.17 -4.47 -33.92
C ASN A 60 23.12 -3.96 -32.92
N ILE A 61 22.48 -2.83 -33.23
CA ILE A 61 21.63 -2.10 -32.27
C ILE A 61 20.16 -2.22 -32.68
N CYS A 62 19.32 -2.68 -31.74
CA CYS A 62 17.87 -2.63 -31.86
C CYS A 62 17.30 -1.53 -30.95
N CYS A 63 16.52 -0.61 -31.52
CA CYS A 63 15.82 0.43 -30.78
C CYS A 63 14.34 0.09 -30.61
N HIS A 64 13.83 0.16 -29.39
CA HIS A 64 12.40 -0.01 -29.16
C HIS A 64 11.68 1.30 -29.49
N TYR A 65 10.69 1.26 -30.39
CA TYR A 65 9.82 2.38 -30.66
C TYR A 65 8.46 2.16 -29.98
N SER A 66 8.25 2.82 -28.84
CA SER A 66 6.98 2.71 -28.12
C SER A 66 5.95 3.68 -28.67
N LEU A 67 4.85 3.16 -29.21
CA LEU A 67 3.73 3.99 -29.67
C LEU A 67 3.11 4.79 -28.52
N LYS A 68 3.15 4.27 -27.29
CA LYS A 68 2.70 4.96 -26.08
C LYS A 68 3.53 6.20 -25.75
N TYR A 69 4.87 6.10 -25.82
CA TYR A 69 5.76 7.19 -25.45
C TYR A 69 6.04 8.16 -26.60
N ASN A 70 5.87 7.72 -27.85
CA ASN A 70 5.96 8.59 -29.02
C ASN A 70 4.61 9.19 -29.45
N LYS A 71 3.54 8.97 -28.67
CA LYS A 71 2.23 9.53 -28.98
C LYS A 71 2.23 11.06 -28.96
N VAL A 72 1.78 11.66 -30.05
CA VAL A 72 1.56 13.11 -30.17
C VAL A 72 0.19 13.47 -29.59
N PRO A 73 0.08 14.27 -28.50
CA PRO A 73 -1.22 14.61 -27.91
C PRO A 73 -2.03 15.56 -28.81
N ARG A 74 -3.37 15.38 -28.86
CA ARG A 74 -4.34 16.24 -29.59
C ARG A 74 -4.23 16.24 -31.12
N LYS A 75 -3.54 15.25 -31.68
CA LYS A 75 -3.22 15.12 -33.10
C LYS A 75 -3.71 13.76 -33.64
N GLY A 76 -4.30 13.75 -34.84
CA GLY A 76 -5.01 12.61 -35.42
C GLY A 76 -4.08 11.46 -35.86
N PRO A 77 -4.62 10.31 -36.34
CA PRO A 77 -3.80 9.15 -36.78
C PRO A 77 -2.68 9.52 -37.75
N LYS A 78 -2.96 10.37 -38.74
CA LYS A 78 -2.01 10.85 -39.76
C LYS A 78 -0.73 11.47 -39.19
N GLU A 79 -0.82 12.25 -38.12
CA GLU A 79 0.35 12.89 -37.50
C GLU A 79 1.16 11.90 -36.64
N GLN A 80 0.55 10.80 -36.19
CA GLN A 80 1.27 9.69 -35.56
C GLN A 80 2.04 8.89 -36.60
N GLU A 81 1.46 8.70 -37.79
CA GLU A 81 2.08 8.06 -38.94
C GLU A 81 3.32 8.84 -39.38
N GLU A 82 3.19 10.14 -39.65
CA GLU A 82 4.31 11.01 -40.05
C GLU A 82 5.47 10.96 -39.05
N ARG A 83 5.16 10.98 -37.74
CA ARG A 83 6.19 10.88 -36.69
C ARG A 83 6.90 9.54 -36.70
N LEU A 84 6.18 8.44 -36.87
CA LEU A 84 6.77 7.10 -36.98
C LEU A 84 7.66 7.01 -38.22
N LEU A 85 7.16 7.42 -39.39
CA LEU A 85 7.89 7.37 -40.65
C LEU A 85 9.17 8.21 -40.59
N SER A 86 9.09 9.41 -40.04
CA SER A 86 10.25 10.28 -39.81
C SER A 86 11.27 9.63 -38.86
N ALA A 87 10.81 9.02 -37.76
CA ALA A 87 11.69 8.32 -36.83
C ALA A 87 12.40 7.12 -37.47
N LEU A 88 11.71 6.37 -38.35
CA LEU A 88 12.29 5.25 -39.07
C LEU A 88 13.33 5.70 -40.11
N GLN A 89 13.06 6.77 -40.85
CA GLN A 89 14.00 7.33 -41.82
C GLN A 89 15.26 7.91 -41.18
N LEU A 90 15.12 8.56 -40.02
CA LEU A 90 16.24 9.16 -39.29
C LEU A 90 16.98 8.16 -38.39
N SER A 91 16.45 6.95 -38.22
CA SER A 91 17.04 5.93 -37.36
C SER A 91 18.35 5.44 -37.93
N ARG A 92 19.41 5.48 -37.10
CA ARG A 92 20.71 4.88 -37.41
C ARG A 92 20.88 3.47 -36.82
N ALA A 93 19.79 2.91 -36.27
CA ALA A 93 19.81 1.57 -35.70
C ALA A 93 19.80 0.50 -36.79
N ASN A 94 20.22 -0.71 -36.46
CA ASN A 94 20.12 -1.87 -37.36
C ASN A 94 18.68 -2.41 -37.40
N GLU A 95 18.02 -2.39 -36.23
CA GLU A 95 16.67 -2.92 -36.05
C GLU A 95 15.80 -1.90 -35.28
N VAL A 96 14.51 -1.85 -35.58
CA VAL A 96 13.52 -1.10 -34.79
C VAL A 96 12.38 -2.02 -34.37
N LEU A 97 12.23 -2.19 -33.06
CA LEU A 97 11.16 -3.00 -32.45
C LEU A 97 9.95 -2.11 -32.12
N ILE A 98 8.87 -2.23 -32.89
CA ILE A 98 7.66 -1.42 -32.71
C ILE A 98 6.74 -2.07 -31.68
N ILE A 99 6.43 -1.35 -30.60
CA ILE A 99 5.60 -1.84 -29.49
C ILE A 99 4.46 -0.89 -29.15
N SER A 100 3.26 -1.44 -28.98
CA SER A 100 2.07 -0.66 -28.60
C SER A 100 2.13 -0.13 -27.15
N GLY A 101 2.90 -0.79 -26.27
CA GLY A 101 2.97 -0.48 -24.83
C GLY A 101 1.82 -1.07 -24.02
N SER A 102 1.93 -1.05 -22.68
CA SER A 102 0.91 -1.56 -21.76
C SER A 102 -0.17 -0.52 -21.44
N GLY A 103 -1.45 -0.92 -21.44
CA GLY A 103 -2.60 -0.05 -21.15
C GLY A 103 -3.86 -0.40 -21.94
N GLN A 104 -4.89 0.45 -21.89
CA GLN A 104 -6.13 0.29 -22.68
C GLN A 104 -5.82 0.26 -24.18
N LYS A 105 -6.47 -0.66 -24.91
CA LYS A 105 -6.33 -0.80 -26.37
C LYS A 105 -6.76 0.51 -27.04
N THR A 106 -5.88 1.14 -27.82
CA THR A 106 -6.16 2.35 -28.60
C THR A 106 -6.27 2.03 -30.09
N ALA A 107 -6.98 2.88 -30.84
CA ALA A 107 -7.06 2.77 -32.31
C ALA A 107 -5.68 2.80 -33.00
N TRP A 108 -4.72 3.55 -32.46
CA TRP A 108 -3.32 3.53 -32.92
C TRP A 108 -2.53 2.43 -32.20
N ASN A 109 -2.16 1.37 -32.92
CA ASN A 109 -1.45 0.21 -32.38
C ASN A 109 -0.40 -0.31 -33.40
N THR A 110 0.28 -1.41 -33.08
CA THR A 110 1.37 -1.93 -33.94
C THR A 110 0.87 -2.37 -35.32
N VAL A 111 -0.37 -2.86 -35.46
CA VAL A 111 -0.92 -3.25 -36.78
C VAL A 111 -1.12 -2.01 -37.64
N SER A 112 -1.85 -1.01 -37.14
CA SER A 112 -2.09 0.25 -37.88
C SER A 112 -0.78 1.01 -38.19
N ALA A 113 0.21 0.92 -37.29
CA ALA A 113 1.54 1.48 -37.51
C ALA A 113 2.27 0.81 -38.68
N LEU A 114 2.14 -0.51 -38.82
CA LEU A 114 2.76 -1.26 -39.93
C LEU A 114 2.04 -1.05 -41.26
N GLU A 115 0.72 -0.84 -41.24
CA GLU A 115 -0.04 -0.43 -42.42
C GLU A 115 0.45 0.93 -42.94
N ALA A 116 0.66 1.90 -42.05
CA ALA A 116 1.22 3.19 -42.42
C ALA A 116 2.63 3.08 -43.04
N VAL A 117 3.48 2.22 -42.49
CA VAL A 117 4.81 1.91 -43.06
C VAL A 117 4.69 1.31 -44.46
N LYS A 118 3.78 0.35 -44.64
CA LYS A 118 3.53 -0.29 -45.93
C LYS A 118 3.07 0.71 -46.99
N SER A 119 2.19 1.64 -46.63
CA SER A 119 1.64 2.66 -47.54
C SER A 119 2.63 3.78 -47.89
N ALA A 120 3.68 4.00 -47.10
CA ALA A 120 4.58 5.14 -47.25
C ALA A 120 5.74 4.95 -48.24
N SER A 121 5.89 3.78 -48.88
CA SER A 121 6.96 3.46 -49.86
C SER A 121 8.35 3.98 -49.45
N LEU A 122 8.78 3.62 -48.24
CA LEU A 122 10.03 4.11 -47.65
C LEU A 122 11.28 3.68 -48.46
N PRO A 123 12.35 4.51 -48.49
CA PRO A 123 13.60 4.19 -49.23
C PRO A 123 14.32 2.95 -48.68
N HIS A 124 15.22 2.35 -49.46
CA HIS A 124 15.90 1.08 -49.13
C HIS A 124 16.81 1.11 -47.87
N SER A 125 17.06 2.28 -47.27
CA SER A 125 17.97 2.46 -46.12
C SER A 125 17.25 2.48 -44.76
N VAL A 126 16.12 1.80 -44.60
CA VAL A 126 15.36 1.74 -43.33
C VAL A 126 15.85 0.56 -42.48
N PRO A 127 15.90 0.70 -41.13
CA PRO A 127 16.19 -0.42 -40.23
C PRO A 127 15.24 -1.61 -40.41
N LEU A 128 15.74 -2.81 -40.11
CA LEU A 128 14.93 -4.02 -40.08
C LEU A 128 13.80 -3.85 -39.04
N LEU A 129 12.54 -3.96 -39.46
CA LEU A 129 11.42 -3.81 -38.54
C LEU A 129 11.14 -5.11 -37.80
N ALA A 130 10.89 -4.97 -36.51
CA ALA A 130 10.61 -6.07 -35.61
C ALA A 130 9.35 -5.82 -34.78
N VAL A 131 8.72 -6.91 -34.33
CA VAL A 131 7.53 -6.89 -33.48
C VAL A 131 7.64 -7.85 -32.31
N ALA A 132 6.91 -7.55 -31.23
CA ALA A 132 6.80 -8.43 -30.09
C ALA A 132 5.66 -9.47 -30.27
N TYR A 133 5.91 -10.68 -29.74
CA TYR A 133 4.94 -11.77 -29.61
C TYR A 133 5.05 -12.39 -28.22
N ASN A 134 3.91 -12.67 -27.59
CA ASN A 134 3.85 -13.29 -26.27
C ASN A 134 3.11 -14.65 -26.33
N PRO A 135 3.83 -15.78 -26.22
CA PRO A 135 3.22 -17.12 -26.23
C PRO A 135 2.71 -17.59 -24.85
N TYR A 136 2.76 -16.74 -23.83
CA TYR A 136 2.54 -17.14 -22.44
C TYR A 136 1.17 -16.72 -21.89
N PHE A 137 0.20 -16.35 -22.73
CA PHE A 137 -1.13 -16.01 -22.23
C PHE A 137 -1.82 -17.25 -21.64
N PRO A 138 -2.29 -17.20 -20.38
CA PRO A 138 -2.82 -18.37 -19.70
C PRO A 138 -4.12 -18.87 -20.33
N GLU A 139 -5.00 -17.94 -20.68
CA GLU A 139 -6.28 -18.19 -21.31
C GLU A 139 -6.13 -18.46 -22.81
N LYS A 140 -6.83 -19.49 -23.29
CA LYS A 140 -6.76 -19.91 -24.69
C LYS A 140 -7.24 -18.80 -25.66
N GLN A 141 -8.29 -18.10 -25.29
CA GLN A 141 -8.86 -17.01 -26.09
C GLN A 141 -7.86 -15.85 -26.25
N ASP A 142 -7.19 -15.43 -25.18
CA ASP A 142 -6.18 -14.37 -25.23
C ASP A 142 -4.97 -14.78 -26.10
N GLN A 143 -4.59 -16.06 -26.04
CA GLN A 143 -3.53 -16.60 -26.88
C GLN A 143 -3.94 -16.64 -28.37
N GLU A 144 -5.19 -16.98 -28.68
CA GLU A 144 -5.74 -16.95 -30.03
C GLU A 144 -5.80 -15.52 -30.59
N GLU A 145 -6.21 -14.54 -29.78
CA GLU A 145 -6.16 -13.11 -30.14
C GLU A 145 -4.72 -12.66 -30.44
N GLU A 146 -3.75 -13.06 -29.61
CA GLU A 146 -2.35 -12.69 -29.83
C GLU A 146 -1.76 -13.34 -31.09
N ASN A 147 -2.14 -14.59 -31.36
CA ASN A 147 -1.76 -15.31 -32.59
C ASN A 147 -2.34 -14.61 -33.83
N HIS A 148 -3.62 -14.25 -33.79
CA HIS A 148 -4.27 -13.51 -34.87
C HIS A 148 -3.57 -12.17 -35.12
N ARG A 149 -3.30 -11.41 -34.06
CA ARG A 149 -2.59 -10.14 -34.13
C ARG A 149 -1.17 -10.27 -34.68
N LEU A 150 -0.45 -11.33 -34.34
CA LEU A 150 0.87 -11.59 -34.92
C LEU A 150 0.76 -11.85 -36.43
N LYS A 151 -0.24 -12.62 -36.86
CA LYS A 151 -0.48 -12.91 -38.28
C LYS A 151 -0.72 -11.62 -39.06
N GLU A 152 -1.59 -10.74 -38.55
CA GLU A 152 -1.84 -9.40 -39.15
C GLU A 152 -0.56 -8.58 -39.26
N LYS A 153 0.25 -8.51 -38.19
CA LYS A 153 1.55 -7.81 -38.21
C LYS A 153 2.46 -8.35 -39.33
N LEU A 154 2.51 -9.67 -39.52
CA LEU A 154 3.32 -10.29 -40.56
C LEU A 154 2.73 -10.10 -41.98
N GLU A 155 1.43 -9.89 -42.12
CA GLU A 155 0.74 -9.56 -43.39
C GLU A 155 1.05 -8.16 -43.91
N SER A 156 1.63 -7.29 -43.07
CA SER A 156 2.24 -6.05 -43.54
C SER A 156 3.34 -6.29 -44.58
N GLY A 157 4.07 -7.42 -44.50
CA GLY A 157 5.22 -7.73 -45.36
C GLY A 157 6.50 -6.98 -44.98
N CYS A 158 6.46 -6.11 -43.96
CA CYS A 158 7.58 -5.25 -43.58
C CYS A 158 8.43 -5.82 -42.42
N ILE A 159 8.01 -6.95 -41.83
CA ILE A 159 8.62 -7.51 -40.62
C ILE A 159 9.72 -8.52 -40.97
N GLY A 160 10.94 -8.26 -40.50
CA GLY A 160 12.07 -9.17 -40.65
C GLY A 160 12.45 -9.93 -39.37
N LYS A 161 11.86 -9.58 -38.21
CA LYS A 161 12.18 -10.22 -36.93
C LYS A 161 11.04 -10.21 -35.92
N VAL A 162 10.92 -11.29 -35.15
CA VAL A 162 9.95 -11.42 -34.05
C VAL A 162 10.68 -11.57 -32.72
N TYR A 163 10.35 -10.74 -31.75
CA TYR A 163 10.86 -10.78 -30.38
C TYR A 163 9.86 -11.49 -29.47
N LEU A 164 10.26 -12.63 -28.92
CA LEU A 164 9.51 -13.35 -27.90
C LEU A 164 9.65 -12.64 -26.55
N GLN A 165 8.51 -12.33 -25.94
CA GLN A 165 8.47 -11.87 -24.55
C GLN A 165 8.93 -12.99 -23.62
N PHE A 166 9.51 -12.66 -22.46
CA PHE A 166 9.94 -13.67 -21.49
C PHE A 166 8.76 -14.27 -20.70
N GLY A 167 8.83 -15.58 -20.49
CA GLY A 167 8.00 -16.34 -19.56
C GLY A 167 8.69 -17.69 -19.26
N SER A 168 8.30 -18.36 -18.17
CA SER A 168 9.02 -19.55 -17.69
C SER A 168 8.24 -20.86 -17.82
N ASP A 169 7.17 -20.87 -18.62
CA ASP A 169 6.41 -22.07 -18.96
C ASP A 169 6.99 -22.70 -20.24
N LEU A 170 7.63 -23.86 -20.09
CA LEU A 170 8.37 -24.51 -21.18
C LEU A 170 7.45 -25.09 -22.26
N ASP A 171 6.23 -25.49 -21.91
CA ASP A 171 5.28 -26.07 -22.86
C ASP A 171 4.67 -24.97 -23.73
N ARG A 172 4.33 -23.83 -23.12
CA ARG A 172 3.87 -22.64 -23.85
C ARG A 172 4.96 -22.07 -24.75
N LEU A 173 6.21 -22.08 -24.28
CA LEU A 173 7.33 -21.70 -25.14
C LEU A 173 7.42 -22.61 -26.37
N ARG A 174 7.36 -23.93 -26.17
CA ARG A 174 7.42 -24.92 -27.27
C ARG A 174 6.29 -24.71 -28.26
N ASN A 175 5.06 -24.59 -27.79
CA ASN A 175 3.87 -24.33 -28.63
C ASN A 175 4.02 -23.00 -29.40
N GLY A 176 4.53 -21.97 -28.75
CA GLY A 176 4.81 -20.67 -29.37
C GLY A 176 5.87 -20.75 -30.47
N LEU A 177 6.95 -21.50 -30.24
CA LEU A 177 8.00 -21.72 -31.24
C LEU A 177 7.49 -22.54 -32.42
N GLU A 178 6.71 -23.60 -32.18
CA GLU A 178 6.08 -24.39 -33.24
C GLU A 178 5.15 -23.53 -34.11
N TYR A 179 4.36 -22.66 -33.47
CA TYR A 179 3.51 -21.71 -34.19
C TYR A 179 4.32 -20.75 -35.07
N LEU A 180 5.42 -20.20 -34.55
CA LEU A 180 6.31 -19.35 -35.34
C LEU A 180 6.98 -20.09 -36.50
N HIS A 181 7.36 -21.37 -36.33
CA HIS A 181 7.91 -22.18 -37.42
C HIS A 181 6.90 -22.41 -38.54
N LYS A 182 5.64 -22.68 -38.20
CA LYS A 182 4.55 -22.79 -39.18
C LYS A 182 4.38 -21.50 -39.98
N LEU A 183 4.46 -20.35 -39.32
CA LEU A 183 4.38 -19.05 -40.02
C LEU A 183 5.61 -18.77 -40.87
N LYS A 184 6.80 -19.18 -40.42
CA LYS A 184 8.07 -19.01 -41.13
C LYS A 184 8.13 -19.76 -42.46
N ALA A 185 7.37 -20.84 -42.60
CA ALA A 185 7.20 -21.55 -43.88
C ALA A 185 6.57 -20.68 -44.99
N SER A 186 5.82 -19.64 -44.61
CA SER A 186 5.15 -18.73 -45.55
C SER A 186 5.84 -17.37 -45.69
N LYS A 187 6.66 -16.96 -44.70
CA LYS A 187 7.32 -15.64 -44.64
C LYS A 187 8.67 -15.75 -43.93
N ALA A 188 9.74 -15.27 -44.56
CA ALA A 188 11.07 -15.33 -43.96
C ALA A 188 11.27 -14.24 -42.88
N PHE A 189 11.46 -14.64 -41.62
CA PHE A 189 11.86 -13.77 -40.52
C PHE A 189 12.78 -14.49 -39.52
N SER A 190 13.54 -13.71 -38.75
CA SER A 190 14.38 -14.20 -37.63
C SER A 190 13.65 -14.08 -36.28
N ILE A 191 14.10 -14.81 -35.25
CA ILE A 191 13.45 -14.81 -33.94
C ILE A 191 14.50 -14.47 -32.87
N ALA A 192 14.15 -13.57 -31.95
CA ALA A 192 14.92 -13.32 -30.73
C ALA A 192 14.09 -13.67 -29.49
N GLY A 193 14.70 -14.34 -28.52
CA GLY A 193 14.08 -14.85 -27.31
C GLY A 193 14.63 -14.19 -26.07
N SER A 194 13.76 -13.57 -25.28
CA SER A 194 14.14 -12.82 -24.08
C SER A 194 14.35 -13.77 -22.90
N LEU A 195 15.39 -13.56 -22.10
CA LEU A 195 15.70 -14.29 -20.87
C LEU A 195 16.07 -13.31 -19.75
N PHE A 196 15.74 -13.70 -18.53
CA PHE A 196 16.12 -12.97 -17.32
C PHE A 196 17.31 -13.62 -16.64
N LEU A 197 18.23 -12.81 -16.10
CA LEU A 197 19.30 -13.32 -15.24
C LEU A 197 18.71 -13.77 -13.90
N PRO A 198 18.89 -15.04 -13.47
CA PRO A 198 18.25 -15.62 -12.29
C PRO A 198 18.92 -15.16 -10.97
N THR A 199 19.11 -13.85 -10.80
CA THR A 199 19.67 -13.29 -9.58
C THR A 199 18.66 -13.36 -8.44
N ALA A 200 19.13 -13.56 -7.21
CA ALA A 200 18.25 -13.55 -6.03
C ALA A 200 17.45 -12.25 -5.91
N GLN A 201 18.05 -11.12 -6.31
CA GLN A 201 17.38 -9.82 -6.37
C GLN A 201 16.24 -9.80 -7.39
N LEU A 202 16.46 -10.30 -8.61
CA LEU A 202 15.42 -10.33 -9.64
C LEU A 202 14.30 -11.28 -9.27
N ILE A 203 14.62 -12.48 -8.78
CA ILE A 203 13.61 -13.46 -8.34
C ILE A 203 12.77 -12.90 -7.20
N SER A 204 13.42 -12.27 -6.22
CA SER A 204 12.73 -11.54 -5.16
C SER A 204 11.84 -10.43 -5.74
N GLN A 205 12.36 -9.61 -6.64
CA GLN A 205 11.58 -8.56 -7.29
C GLN A 205 10.35 -9.10 -8.04
N GLN A 206 10.49 -10.19 -8.79
CA GLN A 206 9.39 -10.80 -9.53
C GLN A 206 8.38 -11.52 -8.61
N LYS A 207 8.80 -12.03 -7.44
CA LYS A 207 7.89 -12.51 -6.38
C LYS A 207 7.05 -11.38 -5.77
N PHE A 208 7.64 -10.22 -5.54
CA PHE A 208 7.01 -9.12 -4.82
C PHE A 208 6.30 -8.10 -5.72
N ARG A 209 6.71 -7.99 -6.98
CA ARG A 209 6.20 -7.04 -7.98
C ARG A 209 6.46 -7.57 -9.40
N PRO A 210 5.68 -8.56 -9.87
CA PRO A 210 5.84 -9.10 -11.22
C PRO A 210 5.59 -8.00 -12.27
N TRP A 211 6.27 -8.11 -13.41
CA TRP A 211 6.01 -7.23 -14.55
C TRP A 211 4.77 -7.66 -15.32
N ASN A 212 3.99 -6.66 -15.77
CA ASN A 212 2.77 -6.91 -16.53
C ASN A 212 3.10 -7.68 -17.83
N GLY A 213 2.40 -8.80 -18.04
CA GLY A 213 2.56 -9.65 -19.24
C GLY A 213 3.75 -10.62 -19.19
N VAL A 214 4.51 -10.67 -18.08
CA VAL A 214 5.55 -11.68 -17.84
C VAL A 214 4.94 -12.78 -16.96
N PHE A 215 4.99 -14.02 -17.43
CA PHE A 215 4.36 -15.17 -16.77
C PHE A 215 5.45 -16.12 -16.26
N LEU A 216 5.60 -16.19 -14.93
CA LEU A 216 6.61 -17.02 -14.28
C LEU A 216 5.94 -18.12 -13.44
N SER A 217 6.42 -19.34 -13.60
CA SER A 217 6.00 -20.52 -12.85
C SER A 217 6.47 -20.41 -11.40
N GLN A 218 5.75 -21.08 -10.50
CA GLN A 218 6.14 -21.15 -9.09
C GLN A 218 7.54 -21.76 -8.92
N GLU A 219 7.89 -22.72 -9.77
CA GLU A 219 9.21 -23.34 -9.77
C GLU A 219 10.32 -22.33 -10.11
N PHE A 220 10.14 -21.52 -11.16
CA PHE A 220 11.08 -20.46 -11.51
C PHE A 220 11.25 -19.47 -10.35
N LEU A 221 10.18 -19.17 -9.64
CA LEU A 221 10.23 -18.26 -8.52
C LEU A 221 10.85 -18.89 -7.27
N ARG A 222 10.91 -20.21 -7.06
CA ARG A 222 11.40 -20.80 -5.79
C ARG A 222 12.78 -20.29 -5.36
N GLY A 223 13.72 -20.15 -6.29
CA GLY A 223 15.02 -19.55 -6.05
C GLY A 223 15.93 -19.55 -7.28
N PRO A 224 17.13 -18.92 -7.18
CA PRO A 224 18.10 -18.85 -8.28
C PRO A 224 18.40 -20.18 -8.95
N GLU A 225 18.57 -21.26 -8.17
CA GLU A 225 18.93 -22.56 -8.73
C GLU A 225 17.79 -23.21 -9.54
N ASN A 226 16.53 -23.11 -9.08
CA ASN A 226 15.39 -23.58 -9.87
C ASN A 226 15.18 -22.73 -11.14
N ALA A 227 15.37 -21.41 -11.04
CA ALA A 227 15.31 -20.53 -12.19
C ALA A 227 16.40 -20.88 -13.22
N LYS A 228 17.63 -21.17 -12.78
CA LYS A 228 18.72 -21.62 -13.67
C LYS A 228 18.34 -22.90 -14.42
N ALA A 229 17.76 -23.89 -13.75
CA ALA A 229 17.36 -25.15 -14.38
C ALA A 229 16.36 -24.92 -15.53
N ILE A 230 15.34 -24.09 -15.30
CA ILE A 230 14.36 -23.73 -16.35
C ILE A 230 15.03 -22.93 -17.47
N LEU A 231 15.91 -21.99 -17.14
CA LEU A 231 16.63 -21.20 -18.14
C LEU A 231 17.57 -22.04 -19.00
N HIS A 232 18.21 -23.07 -18.45
CA HIS A 232 19.01 -24.02 -19.24
C HIS A 232 18.16 -24.71 -20.31
N GLU A 233 16.96 -25.16 -19.95
CA GLU A 233 16.05 -25.79 -20.89
C GLU A 233 15.54 -24.79 -21.93
N MET A 234 15.21 -23.55 -21.53
CA MET A 234 14.85 -22.49 -22.48
C MET A 234 15.99 -22.16 -23.46
N VAL A 235 17.23 -22.08 -22.97
CA VAL A 235 18.42 -21.85 -23.81
C VAL A 235 18.60 -22.99 -24.81
N ASN A 236 18.38 -24.24 -24.40
CA ASN A 236 18.42 -25.39 -25.29
C ASN A 236 17.33 -25.31 -26.36
N GLN A 237 16.09 -24.99 -25.98
CA GLN A 237 15.01 -24.80 -26.96
C GLN A 237 15.31 -23.67 -27.92
N TYR A 238 15.83 -22.53 -27.44
CA TYR A 238 16.24 -21.42 -28.30
C TYR A 238 17.32 -21.82 -29.30
N ARG A 239 18.30 -22.63 -28.90
CA ARG A 239 19.34 -23.13 -29.80
C ARG A 239 18.80 -24.05 -30.88
N THR A 240 18.03 -25.06 -30.48
CA THR A 240 17.45 -26.03 -31.41
C THR A 240 16.53 -25.37 -32.42
N ASN A 241 15.91 -24.25 -32.04
CA ASN A 241 14.99 -23.48 -32.88
C ASN A 241 15.64 -22.26 -33.56
N ASN A 242 16.97 -22.13 -33.53
CA ASN A 242 17.73 -21.01 -34.11
C ASN A 242 17.20 -19.62 -33.69
N VAL A 243 16.93 -19.46 -32.39
CA VAL A 243 16.46 -18.24 -31.73
C VAL A 243 17.66 -17.49 -31.14
N GLU A 244 17.81 -16.21 -31.49
CA GLU A 244 18.83 -15.34 -30.89
C GLU A 244 18.48 -15.07 -29.42
N ILE A 245 19.42 -15.31 -28.51
CA ILE A 245 19.20 -15.08 -27.08
C ILE A 245 19.34 -13.58 -26.77
N LEU A 246 18.35 -13.01 -26.08
CA LEU A 246 18.36 -11.66 -25.53
C LEU A 246 18.35 -11.72 -24.00
N TRP A 247 19.38 -11.19 -23.34
CA TRP A 247 19.39 -11.01 -21.89
C TRP A 247 18.77 -9.68 -21.50
N GLU A 248 17.61 -9.75 -20.86
CA GLU A 248 16.89 -8.61 -20.30
C GLU A 248 17.24 -8.37 -18.81
N ALA A 249 16.62 -7.34 -18.25
CA ALA A 249 16.75 -6.86 -16.89
C ALA A 249 17.06 -7.92 -15.80
N PRO A 250 18.01 -7.65 -14.89
CA PRO A 250 18.77 -6.41 -14.73
C PRO A 250 19.83 -6.16 -15.83
N GLY A 251 19.88 -7.01 -16.88
CA GLY A 251 20.92 -7.01 -17.90
C GLY A 251 22.26 -7.47 -17.32
N ILE A 252 23.25 -7.74 -18.19
CA ILE A 252 24.57 -8.20 -17.76
C ILE A 252 25.35 -7.02 -17.20
N ARG A 253 25.58 -6.93 -15.88
CA ARG A 253 26.21 -5.74 -15.27
C ARG A 253 27.60 -5.82 -14.72
N THR A 254 28.03 -7.00 -14.35
CA THR A 254 29.27 -7.23 -13.64
C THR A 254 29.95 -8.46 -14.22
N GLU A 255 31.22 -8.66 -13.88
CA GLU A 255 31.95 -9.90 -14.18
C GLU A 255 31.20 -11.16 -13.71
N LYS A 256 30.48 -11.07 -12.59
CA LYS A 256 29.67 -12.19 -12.08
C LYS A 256 28.49 -12.50 -12.99
N ASP A 257 27.86 -11.47 -13.56
CA ASP A 257 26.74 -11.66 -14.50
C ASP A 257 27.24 -12.26 -15.81
N VAL A 258 28.41 -11.84 -16.30
CA VAL A 258 29.06 -12.43 -17.48
C VAL A 258 29.32 -13.92 -17.25
N LYS A 259 29.91 -14.29 -16.10
CA LYS A 259 30.14 -15.70 -15.75
C LYS A 259 28.85 -16.51 -15.71
N LEU A 260 27.79 -15.97 -15.12
CA LEU A 260 26.49 -16.63 -15.06
C LEU A 260 25.87 -16.83 -16.45
N VAL A 261 26.02 -15.87 -17.36
CA VAL A 261 25.60 -16.04 -18.76
C VAL A 261 26.39 -17.13 -19.45
N LEU A 262 27.71 -17.17 -19.27
CA LEU A 262 28.58 -18.20 -19.85
C LEU A 262 28.25 -19.60 -19.30
N GLU A 263 27.92 -19.71 -18.02
CA GLU A 263 27.42 -20.94 -17.38
C GLU A 263 26.09 -21.39 -18.00
N LEU A 264 25.08 -20.51 -18.03
CA LEU A 264 23.75 -20.81 -18.60
C LEU A 264 23.81 -21.16 -20.08
N THR A 265 24.77 -20.58 -20.80
CA THR A 265 25.01 -20.84 -22.22
C THR A 265 26.07 -21.92 -22.45
N GLY A 266 26.52 -22.68 -21.45
CA GLY A 266 27.43 -23.83 -21.64
C GLY A 266 28.72 -23.47 -22.39
N ALA A 267 29.27 -22.28 -22.13
CA ALA A 267 30.54 -21.80 -22.68
C ALA A 267 31.74 -22.09 -21.78
N VAL A 268 31.55 -22.86 -20.70
CA VAL A 268 32.63 -23.32 -19.83
C VAL A 268 32.92 -24.78 -20.19
N ASP A 269 33.88 -24.97 -21.09
CA ASP A 269 34.80 -26.11 -21.09
C ASP A 269 35.93 -25.85 -22.11
N ALA A 270 37.01 -25.25 -21.61
CA ALA A 270 38.37 -25.63 -21.95
C ALA A 270 39.28 -25.04 -20.86
N GLU A 271 39.79 -25.93 -20.02
CA GLU A 271 40.84 -25.76 -19.01
C GLU A 271 40.42 -25.76 -17.53
N LYS A 272 40.85 -26.85 -16.87
CA LYS A 272 41.15 -27.01 -15.42
C LYS A 272 39.90 -27.21 -14.56
N HIS A 273 39.65 -28.39 -14.00
CA HIS A 273 40.56 -29.18 -13.20
C HIS A 273 40.26 -30.69 -13.27
N LYS A 274 41.28 -31.46 -13.66
CA LYS A 274 41.52 -32.80 -13.11
C LYS A 274 41.86 -32.62 -11.63
N GLY A 275 41.12 -33.31 -10.77
CA GLY A 275 41.33 -33.28 -9.32
C GLY A 275 40.30 -34.14 -8.62
N SER A 276 40.58 -35.45 -8.62
CA SER A 276 40.04 -36.48 -7.73
C SER A 276 39.37 -35.96 -6.46
N PHE A 277 38.13 -36.34 -6.19
CA PHE A 277 37.77 -36.96 -4.91
C PHE A 277 36.55 -37.86 -5.06
N THR A 278 36.73 -39.06 -4.56
CA THR A 278 35.88 -40.24 -4.64
C THR A 278 34.58 -40.13 -3.84
N SER A 279 33.59 -40.82 -4.36
CA SER A 279 32.31 -41.18 -3.75
C SER A 279 32.42 -41.75 -2.33
N SER A 280 31.63 -41.21 -1.41
CA SER A 280 31.05 -41.99 -0.31
C SER A 280 29.60 -41.56 -0.12
N VAL A 281 28.71 -42.45 -0.55
CA VAL A 281 27.28 -42.42 -0.27
C VAL A 281 27.10 -42.64 1.22
N ASN A 282 26.50 -41.67 1.92
CA ASN A 282 25.80 -41.91 3.17
C ASN A 282 24.36 -41.48 2.99
N ALA A 283 23.52 -42.46 2.70
CA ALA A 283 22.08 -42.38 2.84
C ALA A 283 21.76 -42.34 4.33
N ASN A 284 21.34 -41.17 4.82
CA ASN A 284 20.40 -40.97 5.92
C ASN A 284 20.43 -39.49 6.31
N ASN A 285 19.44 -38.73 5.85
CA ASN A 285 18.87 -37.59 6.58
C ASN A 285 17.65 -37.07 5.82
N SER A 286 16.49 -37.62 6.20
CA SER A 286 15.20 -36.97 6.01
C SER A 286 15.20 -35.62 6.74
N PRO A 287 14.68 -34.52 6.14
CA PRO A 287 14.50 -33.28 6.86
C PRO A 287 13.29 -33.45 7.79
N GLN A 288 13.55 -33.85 9.03
CA GLN A 288 12.62 -33.60 10.12
C GLN A 288 12.29 -32.11 10.12
N GLN A 289 11.01 -31.82 9.95
CA GLN A 289 10.40 -30.54 10.26
C GLN A 289 10.93 -30.07 11.62
N LYS A 290 11.74 -29.00 11.61
CA LYS A 290 11.98 -28.21 12.82
C LYS A 290 10.66 -27.50 13.16
N ARG A 291 9.75 -28.25 13.80
CA ARG A 291 8.84 -27.69 14.80
C ARG A 291 9.74 -26.97 15.81
N LEU A 292 9.65 -25.64 15.84
CA LEU A 292 10.05 -24.91 17.03
C LEU A 292 9.23 -25.50 18.18
N LYS A 293 9.90 -26.27 19.03
CA LYS A 293 9.38 -26.65 20.34
C LYS A 293 9.19 -25.34 21.11
N ILE A 294 7.94 -24.88 21.19
CA ILE A 294 7.48 -24.11 22.33
C ILE A 294 7.23 -25.15 23.41
N SER A 295 8.30 -25.53 24.10
CA SER A 295 8.24 -26.23 25.37
C SER A 295 9.45 -25.76 26.15
N ASP A 296 9.23 -25.47 27.42
CA ASP A 296 10.22 -25.12 28.45
C ASP A 296 10.27 -23.60 28.75
N ASN A 297 9.15 -23.09 29.31
CA ASN A 297 9.15 -22.18 30.47
C ASN A 297 7.74 -21.85 31.01
N PHE A 298 6.76 -22.76 30.89
CA PHE A 298 5.65 -22.78 31.85
C PHE A 298 5.96 -23.85 32.90
N HIS A 299 6.82 -23.51 33.85
CA HIS A 299 6.58 -24.06 35.18
C HIS A 299 5.17 -23.57 35.53
N LEU A 300 4.22 -24.49 35.67
CA LEU A 300 2.98 -24.24 36.41
C LEU A 300 3.40 -23.91 37.84
N SER A 301 3.82 -22.66 38.06
CA SER A 301 3.81 -22.06 39.39
C SER A 301 2.40 -22.27 39.91
N ARG A 302 2.29 -22.76 41.14
CA ARG A 302 1.00 -22.91 41.81
C ARG A 302 0.23 -21.60 41.68
N ARG A 303 -0.96 -21.65 41.06
CA ARG A 303 -1.81 -20.47 40.88
C ARG A 303 -2.12 -19.86 42.25
N SER A 304 -2.22 -18.53 42.29
CA SER A 304 -2.62 -17.85 43.50
C SER A 304 -4.09 -18.16 43.80
N LYS A 305 -4.37 -18.45 45.07
CA LYS A 305 -5.72 -18.59 45.60
C LYS A 305 -6.36 -17.24 45.94
N GLU A 306 -5.55 -16.18 46.04
CA GLU A 306 -6.09 -14.83 46.22
C GLU A 306 -6.79 -14.39 44.93
N PRO A 307 -7.95 -13.72 45.01
CA PRO A 307 -8.64 -13.25 43.81
C PRO A 307 -7.88 -12.12 43.12
N CYS A 308 -8.15 -11.93 41.83
CA CYS A 308 -7.68 -10.78 41.07
C CYS A 308 -8.81 -10.10 40.30
N LEU A 309 -8.57 -8.85 39.89
CA LEU A 309 -9.44 -8.14 38.94
C LEU A 309 -8.85 -8.23 37.53
N LEU A 310 -9.71 -8.46 36.55
CA LEU A 310 -9.39 -8.35 35.13
C LEU A 310 -10.23 -7.20 34.54
N ILE A 311 -9.60 -6.08 34.24
CA ILE A 311 -10.29 -4.91 33.69
C ILE A 311 -10.25 -4.97 32.16
N PHE A 312 -11.43 -5.00 31.55
CA PHE A 312 -11.63 -4.81 30.11
C PHE A 312 -11.75 -3.32 29.80
N GLY A 313 -11.13 -2.90 28.70
CA GLY A 313 -11.27 -1.56 28.14
C GLY A 313 -12.29 -1.50 27.00
N ASN A 314 -12.37 -0.33 26.36
CA ASN A 314 -13.23 -0.11 25.20
C ASN A 314 -12.59 -0.56 23.86
N HIS A 315 -11.43 -1.21 23.92
CA HIS A 315 -10.54 -1.55 22.80
C HIS A 315 -10.13 -3.03 22.75
N ASP A 316 -10.66 -3.86 23.66
CA ASP A 316 -10.32 -5.27 23.84
C ASP A 316 -11.52 -6.11 24.34
N VAL A 317 -12.73 -5.77 23.89
CA VAL A 317 -14.00 -6.41 24.29
C VAL A 317 -14.16 -7.81 23.65
N ARG A 318 -13.30 -8.76 24.03
CA ARG A 318 -13.31 -10.16 23.54
C ARG A 318 -12.65 -11.13 24.51
N ILE A 319 -12.92 -12.41 24.32
CA ILE A 319 -12.25 -13.50 25.05
C ILE A 319 -11.00 -13.99 24.32
N ARG A 320 -11.07 -14.25 23.02
CA ARG A 320 -10.00 -14.97 22.28
C ARG A 320 -8.78 -14.08 22.05
N ASP A 321 -7.58 -14.64 22.24
CA ASP A 321 -6.31 -13.92 22.08
C ASP A 321 -6.31 -12.60 22.86
N ASN A 322 -6.90 -12.60 24.07
CA ASN A 322 -6.87 -11.49 25.01
C ASN A 322 -5.77 -11.74 26.04
N ARG A 323 -4.67 -10.99 25.94
CA ARG A 323 -3.44 -11.26 26.71
C ARG A 323 -3.61 -11.06 28.21
N SER A 324 -4.39 -10.06 28.62
CA SER A 324 -4.64 -9.83 30.05
C SER A 324 -5.57 -10.87 30.64
N LEU A 325 -6.55 -11.34 29.87
CA LEU A 325 -7.39 -12.47 30.27
C LEU A 325 -6.55 -13.73 30.45
N GLU A 326 -5.70 -14.05 29.48
CA GLU A 326 -4.78 -15.19 29.54
C GLU A 326 -3.82 -15.08 30.75
N ALA A 327 -3.27 -13.89 31.00
CA ALA A 327 -2.36 -13.67 32.13
C ALA A 327 -3.07 -13.82 33.49
N ALA A 328 -4.25 -13.21 33.65
CA ALA A 328 -5.03 -13.29 34.89
C ALA A 328 -5.44 -14.73 35.21
N THR A 329 -6.01 -15.45 34.22
CA THR A 329 -6.51 -16.82 34.40
C THR A 329 -5.39 -17.86 34.56
N SER A 330 -4.21 -17.58 34.01
CA SER A 330 -3.01 -18.41 34.24
C SER A 330 -2.40 -18.19 35.62
N ALA A 331 -2.55 -17.00 36.21
CA ALA A 331 -1.91 -16.64 37.48
C ALA A 331 -2.82 -16.88 38.70
N HIS A 332 -4.15 -16.78 38.56
CA HIS A 332 -5.12 -16.83 39.66
C HIS A 332 -6.21 -17.89 39.43
N GLU A 333 -6.68 -18.51 40.52
CA GLU A 333 -7.83 -19.45 40.50
C GLU A 333 -9.17 -18.71 40.53
N THR A 334 -9.21 -17.48 41.03
CA THR A 334 -10.42 -16.66 41.15
C THR A 334 -10.22 -15.31 40.46
N VAL A 335 -11.05 -15.01 39.46
CA VAL A 335 -10.93 -13.82 38.62
C VAL A 335 -12.27 -13.10 38.56
N LEU A 336 -12.28 -11.78 38.83
CA LEU A 336 -13.42 -10.92 38.57
C LEU A 336 -13.21 -10.11 37.28
N PRO A 337 -13.93 -10.41 36.19
CA PRO A 337 -14.04 -9.54 35.02
C PRO A 337 -14.72 -8.21 35.40
N VAL A 338 -14.11 -7.08 35.05
CA VAL A 338 -14.60 -5.74 35.37
C VAL A 338 -14.60 -4.86 34.12
N PHE A 339 -15.65 -4.04 33.96
CA PHE A 339 -15.66 -2.91 33.03
C PHE A 339 -15.96 -1.62 33.81
N LEU A 340 -15.15 -0.59 33.58
CA LEU A 340 -15.29 0.72 34.22
C LEU A 340 -15.67 1.74 33.15
N TRP A 341 -16.77 2.47 33.36
CA TRP A 341 -17.13 3.62 32.54
C TRP A 341 -16.71 4.89 33.26
N THR A 342 -15.54 5.41 32.90
CA THR A 342 -14.91 6.56 33.56
C THR A 342 -15.36 7.90 33.00
N VAL A 343 -15.07 9.00 33.71
CA VAL A 343 -15.33 10.37 33.23
C VAL A 343 -14.59 10.65 31.93
N GLU A 344 -13.37 10.14 31.83
CA GLU A 344 -12.53 10.28 30.66
C GLU A 344 -13.14 9.55 29.46
N ASP A 345 -13.57 8.30 29.64
CA ASP A 345 -14.24 7.53 28.58
C ASP A 345 -15.47 8.29 28.05
N ARG A 346 -16.26 8.93 28.93
CA ARG A 346 -17.41 9.77 28.54
C ARG A 346 -17.01 10.96 27.65
N GLY A 347 -15.78 11.46 27.77
CA GLY A 347 -15.27 12.61 27.02
C GLY A 347 -14.79 12.28 25.61
N TYR A 348 -14.13 11.12 25.40
CA TYR A 348 -13.51 10.80 24.09
C TYR A 348 -14.14 9.62 23.34
N VAL A 349 -14.92 8.77 24.02
CA VAL A 349 -15.75 7.73 23.40
C VAL A 349 -17.16 8.28 23.27
N THR A 350 -17.49 8.83 22.11
CA THR A 350 -18.74 9.57 21.88
C THR A 350 -19.49 9.07 20.64
N GLY A 351 -20.80 9.30 20.60
CA GLY A 351 -21.60 9.10 19.39
C GLY A 351 -21.69 7.63 18.97
N ALA A 352 -21.43 7.34 17.70
CA ALA A 352 -21.65 6.00 17.12
C ALA A 352 -20.81 4.90 17.80
N VAL A 353 -19.63 5.20 18.34
CA VAL A 353 -18.81 4.23 19.09
C VAL A 353 -19.52 3.77 20.37
N GLN A 354 -20.20 4.68 21.10
CA GLN A 354 -20.93 4.32 22.32
C GLN A 354 -22.07 3.33 22.01
N VAL A 355 -22.73 3.52 20.86
CA VAL A 355 -23.82 2.66 20.40
C VAL A 355 -23.35 1.23 20.22
N VAL A 356 -22.25 1.02 19.48
CA VAL A 356 -21.72 -0.30 19.17
C VAL A 356 -20.98 -0.93 20.38
N LEU A 357 -20.33 -0.12 21.22
CA LEU A 357 -19.65 -0.60 22.43
C LEU A 357 -20.62 -1.24 23.42
N LYS A 358 -21.81 -0.65 23.60
CA LYS A 358 -22.85 -1.21 24.48
C LYS A 358 -23.26 -2.62 24.07
N ASP A 359 -23.44 -2.84 22.77
CA ASP A 359 -23.77 -4.16 22.23
C ASP A 359 -22.61 -5.15 22.38
N ALA A 360 -21.37 -4.70 22.15
CA ALA A 360 -20.16 -5.50 22.36
C ALA A 360 -20.01 -5.97 23.82
N LEU A 361 -20.28 -5.10 24.80
CA LEU A 361 -20.20 -5.43 26.22
C LEU A 361 -21.26 -6.47 26.61
N ARG A 362 -22.48 -6.39 26.04
CA ARG A 362 -23.52 -7.41 26.25
C ARG A 362 -23.07 -8.76 25.70
N SER A 363 -22.52 -8.78 24.49
CA SER A 363 -21.94 -9.99 23.91
C SER A 363 -20.80 -10.56 24.75
N LEU A 364 -19.93 -9.72 25.31
CA LEU A 364 -18.84 -10.17 26.18
C LEU A 364 -19.40 -10.79 27.45
N ASN A 365 -20.35 -10.14 28.12
CA ASN A 365 -20.98 -10.66 29.32
C ASN A 365 -21.64 -12.03 29.07
N SER A 366 -22.45 -12.17 28.01
CA SER A 366 -23.03 -13.47 27.65
C SER A 366 -21.99 -14.55 27.34
N SER A 367 -20.84 -14.16 26.79
CA SER A 367 -19.75 -15.11 26.54
C SER A 367 -19.06 -15.53 27.84
N LEU A 368 -18.89 -14.61 28.80
CA LEU A 368 -18.35 -14.90 30.13
C LEU A 368 -19.30 -15.78 30.96
N GLU A 369 -20.62 -15.56 30.85
CA GLU A 369 -21.65 -16.36 31.54
C GLU A 369 -21.59 -17.84 31.16
N SER A 370 -21.17 -18.16 29.92
CA SER A 370 -20.95 -19.55 29.49
C SER A 370 -19.83 -20.27 30.26
N PHE A 371 -19.01 -19.53 31.01
CA PHE A 371 -17.96 -20.05 31.90
C PHE A 371 -18.27 -19.81 33.39
N ASN A 372 -19.53 -19.50 33.74
CA ASN A 372 -19.92 -19.11 35.10
C ASN A 372 -19.18 -17.87 35.63
N LEU A 373 -18.77 -16.97 34.73
CA LEU A 373 -18.25 -15.65 35.06
C LEU A 373 -19.30 -14.59 34.70
N SER A 374 -19.20 -13.39 35.27
CA SER A 374 -20.03 -12.25 34.88
C SER A 374 -19.18 -10.98 34.80
N LEU A 375 -19.52 -10.09 33.88
CA LEU A 375 -18.86 -8.80 33.71
C LEU A 375 -19.40 -7.80 34.73
N ALA A 376 -18.62 -7.55 35.78
CA ALA A 376 -18.95 -6.53 36.78
C ALA A 376 -18.76 -5.12 36.18
N CYS A 377 -19.85 -4.44 35.88
CA CYS A 377 -19.82 -3.10 35.30
C CYS A 377 -19.96 -2.02 36.37
N PHE A 378 -19.23 -0.92 36.24
CA PHE A 378 -19.31 0.23 37.14
C PHE A 378 -19.37 1.53 36.35
N ASN A 379 -20.38 2.36 36.64
CA ASN A 379 -20.41 3.74 36.21
C ASN A 379 -19.67 4.60 37.24
N CYS A 380 -18.44 4.99 36.94
CA CYS A 380 -17.60 5.68 37.92
C CYS A 380 -18.16 7.08 38.21
N PRO A 381 -18.19 7.50 39.50
CA PRO A 381 -18.59 8.85 39.89
C PRO A 381 -17.76 9.94 39.19
N ASP A 382 -18.32 11.15 39.05
CA ASP A 382 -17.64 12.26 38.38
C ASP A 382 -16.38 12.77 39.11
N ASN A 383 -16.23 12.44 40.40
CA ASN A 383 -15.03 12.74 41.18
C ASN A 383 -14.01 11.58 41.20
N ASP A 384 -14.30 10.45 40.57
CA ASP A 384 -13.42 9.29 40.51
C ASP A 384 -12.59 9.27 39.21
N ASN A 385 -11.55 10.11 39.18
CA ASN A 385 -10.64 10.19 38.05
C ASN A 385 -10.00 8.81 37.77
N HIS A 386 -10.04 8.38 36.51
CA HIS A 386 -9.49 7.11 36.04
C HIS A 386 -10.06 5.85 36.72
N GLY A 387 -11.15 5.95 37.50
CA GLY A 387 -11.76 4.83 38.21
C GLY A 387 -10.96 4.30 39.40
N ILE A 388 -10.00 5.07 39.93
CA ILE A 388 -9.04 4.64 40.96
C ILE A 388 -9.74 4.24 42.26
N SER A 389 -10.66 5.07 42.75
CA SER A 389 -11.35 4.81 44.01
C SER A 389 -12.32 3.63 43.87
N THR A 390 -12.98 3.50 42.71
CA THR A 390 -13.81 2.32 42.40
C THR A 390 -12.97 1.04 42.41
N ILE A 391 -11.80 1.00 41.75
CA ILE A 391 -10.93 -0.18 41.75
C ILE A 391 -10.48 -0.51 43.17
N LYS A 392 -10.03 0.49 43.94
CA LYS A 392 -9.61 0.31 45.34
C LYS A 392 -10.72 -0.35 46.17
N GLU A 393 -11.94 0.18 46.11
CA GLU A 393 -13.08 -0.37 46.84
C GLU A 393 -13.36 -1.84 46.48
N ILE A 394 -13.30 -2.18 45.18
CA ILE A 394 -13.50 -3.56 44.71
C ILE A 394 -12.38 -4.46 45.26
N THR A 395 -11.12 -4.03 45.15
CA THR A 395 -9.98 -4.83 45.61
C THR A 395 -10.01 -5.06 47.12
N GLU A 396 -10.38 -4.06 47.92
CA GLU A 396 -10.50 -4.17 49.39
C GLU A 396 -11.60 -5.15 49.79
N LYS A 397 -12.77 -5.07 49.15
CA LYS A 397 -13.90 -5.97 49.43
C LYS A 397 -13.65 -7.41 49.04
N LEU A 398 -12.89 -7.63 47.95
CA LEU A 398 -12.55 -8.97 47.48
C LEU A 398 -11.32 -9.56 48.17
N GLY A 399 -10.49 -8.74 48.80
CA GLY A 399 -9.15 -9.14 49.23
C GLY A 399 -8.21 -9.40 48.05
N ALA A 400 -8.46 -8.75 46.90
CA ALA A 400 -7.65 -8.92 45.70
C ALA A 400 -6.39 -8.05 45.76
N LYS A 401 -5.22 -8.65 45.50
CA LYS A 401 -3.92 -7.96 45.50
C LYS A 401 -3.33 -7.75 44.11
N ALA A 402 -4.05 -8.13 43.06
CA ALA A 402 -3.59 -8.02 41.69
C ALA A 402 -4.71 -7.53 40.75
N VAL A 403 -4.34 -6.66 39.82
CA VAL A 403 -5.20 -6.12 38.77
C VAL A 403 -4.50 -6.29 37.41
N PHE A 404 -5.24 -6.80 36.43
CA PHE A 404 -4.76 -7.07 35.08
C PHE A 404 -5.54 -6.23 34.06
N TRP A 405 -4.87 -5.62 33.07
CA TRP A 405 -5.54 -4.99 31.92
C TRP A 405 -4.63 -4.91 30.68
N ASN A 406 -5.26 -4.81 29.49
CA ASN A 406 -4.52 -4.52 28.27
C ASN A 406 -4.37 -3.01 28.11
N ARG A 407 -3.14 -2.54 27.90
CA ARG A 407 -2.84 -1.12 27.70
C ARG A 407 -3.61 -0.54 26.52
N GLU A 408 -4.20 0.62 26.73
CA GLU A 408 -4.76 1.42 25.65
C GLU A 408 -3.68 2.35 25.09
N CYS A 409 -3.35 2.21 23.80
CA CYS A 409 -2.22 2.95 23.20
C CYS A 409 -2.58 4.38 22.74
N THR A 410 -3.75 4.90 23.12
CA THR A 410 -4.20 6.29 22.86
C THR A 410 -3.57 7.26 23.87
N THR A 411 -3.56 8.57 23.57
CA THR A 411 -3.03 9.58 24.51
C THR A 411 -3.81 9.57 25.82
N GLU A 412 -5.14 9.55 25.73
CA GLU A 412 -6.07 9.54 26.86
C GLU A 412 -5.94 8.24 27.66
N GLY A 413 -5.85 7.10 26.98
CA GLY A 413 -5.66 5.79 27.58
C GLY A 413 -4.33 5.65 28.32
N ARG A 414 -3.23 6.14 27.75
CA ARG A 414 -1.89 6.14 28.38
C ARG A 414 -1.87 6.97 29.67
N ASP A 415 -2.46 8.17 29.65
CA ASP A 415 -2.54 9.03 30.83
C ASP A 415 -3.36 8.37 31.94
N ARG A 416 -4.54 7.81 31.58
CA ARG A 416 -5.39 7.05 32.48
C ARG A 416 -4.65 5.87 33.10
N ASP A 417 -4.05 5.02 32.28
CA ASP A 417 -3.41 3.79 32.73
C ASP A 417 -2.18 4.09 33.60
N SER A 418 -1.39 5.13 33.27
CA SER A 418 -0.23 5.55 34.07
C SER A 418 -0.62 6.06 35.46
N LYS A 419 -1.61 6.95 35.55
CA LYS A 419 -2.09 7.49 36.84
C LYS A 419 -2.79 6.41 37.66
N ARG A 420 -3.60 5.56 37.01
CA ARG A 420 -4.26 4.41 37.65
C ARG A 420 -3.23 3.46 38.25
N LYS A 421 -2.19 3.09 37.49
CA LYS A 421 -1.13 2.20 37.95
C LYS A 421 -0.40 2.76 39.16
N ALA A 422 0.08 4.00 39.08
CA ALA A 422 0.82 4.63 40.17
C ALA A 422 0.00 4.68 41.48
N ALA A 423 -1.30 4.98 41.38
CA ALA A 423 -2.18 5.01 42.54
C ALA A 423 -2.42 3.60 43.13
N LEU A 424 -2.71 2.59 42.30
CA LEU A 424 -2.94 1.23 42.76
C LEU A 424 -1.69 0.61 43.40
N GLU A 425 -0.50 0.84 42.84
CA GLU A 425 0.77 0.40 43.42
C GLU A 425 1.02 1.05 44.78
N SER A 426 0.62 2.32 44.97
CA SER A 426 0.69 2.99 46.28
C SER A 426 -0.23 2.39 47.34
N TYR A 427 -1.29 1.68 46.93
CA TYR A 427 -2.17 0.91 47.80
C TYR A 427 -1.70 -0.54 48.02
N GLY A 428 -0.51 -0.91 47.50
CA GLY A 428 0.03 -2.26 47.61
C GLY A 428 -0.64 -3.26 46.66
N ILE A 429 -1.32 -2.79 45.62
CA ILE A 429 -1.97 -3.62 44.60
C ILE A 429 -1.01 -3.80 43.43
N SER A 430 -0.71 -5.05 43.09
CA SER A 430 0.12 -5.40 41.92
C SER A 430 -0.63 -5.14 40.62
N VAL A 431 0.00 -4.43 39.69
CA VAL A 431 -0.58 -4.08 38.40
C VAL A 431 0.15 -4.81 37.27
N ILE A 432 -0.58 -5.59 36.50
CA ILE A 432 -0.06 -6.36 35.37
C ILE A 432 -0.67 -5.84 34.07
N GLU A 433 0.18 -5.28 33.23
CA GLU A 433 -0.22 -4.69 31.95
C GLU A 433 0.20 -5.59 30.78
N SER A 434 -0.73 -5.87 29.88
CA SER A 434 -0.43 -6.57 28.62
C SER A 434 -0.71 -5.69 27.39
N GLN A 435 -0.36 -6.16 26.20
CA GLN A 435 -0.70 -5.53 24.94
C GLN A 435 -1.38 -6.57 24.06
N SER A 436 -2.56 -6.23 23.54
CA SER A 436 -3.40 -7.18 22.79
C SER A 436 -4.14 -6.55 21.61
N SER A 437 -4.01 -5.22 21.43
CA SER A 437 -4.81 -4.47 20.48
C SER A 437 -4.08 -4.05 19.21
N LEU A 438 -2.76 -4.20 19.09
CA LEU A 438 -1.93 -3.89 17.90
C LEU A 438 -1.03 -5.08 17.55
N LEU A 439 -0.50 -5.17 16.34
CA LEU A 439 0.45 -6.24 15.98
C LEU A 439 1.82 -6.03 16.64
N TYR A 440 2.23 -4.76 16.74
CA TYR A 440 3.47 -4.36 17.38
C TYR A 440 3.22 -3.24 18.39
N ASP A 441 4.03 -3.23 19.44
CA ASP A 441 3.99 -2.24 20.51
C ASP A 441 4.63 -0.92 20.05
N PRO A 442 3.88 0.19 19.96
CA PRO A 442 4.41 1.48 19.49
C PRO A 442 5.50 2.04 20.40
N ASP A 443 5.52 1.70 21.69
CA ASP A 443 6.50 2.23 22.66
C ASP A 443 7.88 1.57 22.52
N LYS A 444 7.93 0.38 21.91
CA LYS A 444 9.18 -0.36 21.69
C LYS A 444 9.87 0.07 20.39
N MET A 445 9.21 0.88 19.57
CA MET A 445 9.71 1.30 18.27
C MET A 445 10.52 2.58 18.36
N ASP A 446 11.67 2.59 17.70
CA ASP A 446 12.42 3.82 17.44
C ASP A 446 12.67 3.94 15.94
N LEU A 447 11.97 4.87 15.30
CA LEU A 447 12.21 5.29 13.91
C LEU A 447 12.87 6.67 13.84
N THR A 448 13.25 7.24 14.99
CA THR A 448 13.97 8.50 15.05
C THR A 448 15.43 8.28 14.66
N SER A 449 16.02 7.15 15.07
CA SER A 449 17.38 6.73 14.69
C SER A 449 17.40 5.80 13.45
N GLY A 450 18.34 6.02 12.53
CA GLY A 450 18.63 5.08 11.41
C GLY A 450 17.81 5.27 10.12
N PHE A 451 17.03 6.34 9.99
CA PHE A 451 16.31 6.64 8.76
C PHE A 451 17.21 7.36 7.72
N HIS A 452 17.84 6.59 6.84
CA HIS A 452 18.69 7.14 5.76
C HIS A 452 17.98 7.08 4.40
N GLY A 453 17.53 8.24 3.89
CA GLY A 453 17.20 8.42 2.47
C GLY A 453 15.73 8.31 2.03
N GLY A 454 14.75 8.43 2.94
CA GLY A 454 13.31 8.47 2.60
C GLY A 454 12.55 9.68 3.17
N HIS A 455 11.23 9.54 3.36
CA HIS A 455 10.40 10.46 4.17
C HIS A 455 9.94 9.79 5.46
N TRP A 456 10.10 10.46 6.60
CA TRP A 456 9.68 9.92 7.90
C TRP A 456 8.17 9.67 7.94
N GLY A 457 7.74 8.65 8.70
CA GLY A 457 6.32 8.32 8.84
C GLY A 457 5.71 7.66 7.60
N THR A 458 6.51 6.99 6.76
CA THR A 458 6.04 6.17 5.64
C THR A 458 5.94 4.69 6.01
N LEU A 459 4.93 3.99 5.46
CA LEU A 459 4.61 2.60 5.84
C LEU A 459 5.75 1.61 5.59
N MET A 460 6.40 1.65 4.42
CA MET A 460 7.36 0.61 4.06
C MET A 460 8.61 0.62 4.97
N PRO A 461 9.21 1.78 5.30
CA PRO A 461 10.26 1.84 6.30
C PRO A 461 9.81 1.41 7.70
N PHE A 462 8.61 1.83 8.13
CA PHE A 462 8.01 1.39 9.39
C PHE A 462 7.92 -0.14 9.47
N LEU A 463 7.33 -0.77 8.45
CA LEU A 463 7.16 -2.22 8.37
C LEU A 463 8.52 -2.95 8.35
N LYS A 464 9.49 -2.42 7.59
CA LYS A 464 10.84 -3.01 7.53
C LYS A 464 11.49 -3.01 8.90
N GLN A 465 11.40 -1.90 9.64
CA GLN A 465 11.98 -1.80 10.98
C GLN A 465 11.27 -2.72 11.97
N CYS A 466 9.94 -2.82 11.91
CA CYS A 466 9.18 -3.76 12.74
C CYS A 466 9.65 -5.19 12.53
N LYS A 467 9.72 -5.65 11.26
CA LYS A 467 10.19 -6.99 10.93
C LYS A 467 11.64 -7.25 11.33
N MET A 468 12.53 -6.27 11.15
CA MET A 468 13.93 -6.40 11.52
C MET A 468 14.13 -6.50 13.03
N LYS A 469 13.38 -5.71 13.83
CA LYS A 469 13.57 -5.62 15.28
C LYS A 469 12.77 -6.66 16.06
N PHE A 470 11.58 -7.02 15.59
CA PHE A 470 10.63 -7.86 16.33
C PHE A 470 10.26 -9.18 15.64
N GLY A 471 10.65 -9.37 14.38
CA GLY A 471 10.23 -10.53 13.59
C GLY A 471 8.78 -10.41 13.11
N GLU A 472 8.11 -11.55 12.94
CA GLU A 472 6.68 -11.59 12.59
C GLU A 472 5.79 -11.34 13.82
N PRO A 473 4.57 -10.80 13.65
CA PRO A 473 3.60 -10.65 14.74
C PRO A 473 3.34 -11.96 15.47
N ILE A 474 3.05 -11.88 16.77
CA ILE A 474 2.80 -13.05 17.62
C ILE A 474 1.58 -13.81 17.09
N ARG A 475 1.64 -15.15 17.07
CA ARG A 475 0.47 -15.97 16.71
C ARG A 475 -0.60 -15.90 17.80
N PRO A 476 -1.89 -15.83 17.41
CA PRO A 476 -2.96 -15.84 18.39
C PRO A 476 -2.94 -17.13 19.19
N THR A 477 -3.29 -17.05 20.47
CA THR A 477 -3.46 -18.23 21.32
C THR A 477 -4.56 -19.13 20.74
N PRO A 478 -4.33 -20.46 20.63
CA PRO A 478 -5.37 -21.38 20.17
C PRO A 478 -6.63 -21.28 21.02
N TYR A 479 -7.78 -21.34 20.36
CA TYR A 479 -9.10 -21.23 21.00
C TYR A 479 -9.28 -22.17 22.19
N HIS A 480 -8.89 -23.43 22.03
CA HIS A 480 -9.01 -24.45 23.07
C HIS A 480 -8.21 -24.08 24.34
N ASP A 481 -7.05 -23.45 24.18
CA ASP A 481 -6.18 -23.09 25.30
C ASP A 481 -6.76 -21.90 26.09
N THR A 482 -7.27 -20.88 25.39
CA THR A 482 -7.96 -19.75 26.04
C THR A 482 -9.21 -20.22 26.79
N PHE A 483 -9.98 -21.14 26.20
CA PHE A 483 -11.20 -21.67 26.81
C PHE A 483 -10.89 -22.57 28.01
N GLY A 484 -9.85 -23.40 27.92
CA GLY A 484 -9.39 -24.21 29.04
C GLY A 484 -8.96 -23.37 30.24
N LEU A 485 -8.30 -22.23 30.01
CA LEU A 485 -7.97 -21.29 31.08
C LEU A 485 -9.23 -20.74 31.77
N LEU A 486 -10.24 -20.31 31.01
CA LEU A 486 -11.49 -19.79 31.57
C LEU A 486 -12.31 -20.86 32.32
N GLN A 487 -12.37 -22.09 31.82
CA GLN A 487 -13.05 -23.19 32.51
C GLN A 487 -12.40 -23.57 33.84
N SER A 488 -11.12 -23.21 34.01
CA SER A 488 -10.33 -23.56 35.18
C SER A 488 -10.33 -22.53 36.31
N VAL A 489 -11.07 -21.42 36.15
CA VAL A 489 -11.19 -20.34 37.14
C VAL A 489 -12.61 -20.22 37.68
N GLN A 490 -12.75 -19.54 38.82
CA GLN A 490 -14.02 -19.26 39.48
C GLN A 490 -14.29 -17.75 39.52
N SER A 491 -15.57 -17.38 39.50
CA SER A 491 -15.98 -16.01 39.79
C SER A 491 -16.12 -15.80 41.29
N PRO A 492 -15.57 -14.72 41.87
CA PRO A 492 -15.85 -14.39 43.26
C PRO A 492 -17.27 -13.84 43.41
N THR A 493 -17.87 -14.00 44.60
CA THR A 493 -19.15 -13.34 44.92
C THR A 493 -18.92 -11.85 45.16
N TYR A 494 -19.53 -10.98 44.35
CA TYR A 494 -19.49 -9.52 44.52
C TYR A 494 -20.91 -8.92 44.43
N PRO A 495 -21.40 -8.21 45.47
CA PRO A 495 -22.84 -7.94 45.63
C PRO A 495 -23.39 -6.72 44.87
N LYS A 496 -22.55 -5.82 44.32
CA LYS A 496 -23.03 -4.57 43.72
C LYS A 496 -22.33 -4.26 42.40
N THR A 497 -23.04 -4.40 41.29
CA THR A 497 -22.61 -3.98 39.95
C THR A 497 -23.73 -3.23 39.26
N SER A 498 -23.39 -2.31 38.36
CA SER A 498 -24.36 -1.72 37.43
C SER A 498 -24.68 -2.72 36.33
N SER A 499 -25.91 -2.72 35.80
CA SER A 499 -26.13 -3.37 34.51
C SER A 499 -25.45 -2.56 33.39
N ILE A 500 -25.20 -3.19 32.24
CA ILE A 500 -24.67 -2.47 31.06
C ILE A 500 -25.64 -1.35 30.62
N ASP A 501 -26.94 -1.52 30.86
CA ASP A 501 -27.95 -0.51 30.60
C ASP A 501 -27.83 0.71 31.53
N ASP A 502 -27.43 0.49 32.79
CA ASP A 502 -27.27 1.55 33.80
C ASP A 502 -25.99 2.40 33.61
N LEU A 503 -25.07 1.98 32.74
CA LEU A 503 -23.86 2.74 32.42
C LEU A 503 -24.16 4.07 31.71
N ASN A 504 -25.38 4.26 31.18
CA ASN A 504 -25.84 5.50 30.53
C ASN A 504 -24.89 6.02 29.43
N MET A 505 -24.25 5.09 28.69
CA MET A 505 -23.17 5.41 27.74
C MET A 505 -23.66 6.28 26.57
N ALA A 506 -24.77 5.92 25.94
CA ALA A 506 -25.34 6.69 24.83
C ALA A 506 -26.55 7.50 25.29
N ARG A 507 -26.42 8.83 25.35
CA ARG A 507 -27.55 9.76 25.43
C ARG A 507 -27.92 10.21 24.03
N ILE A 508 -28.80 9.48 23.36
CA ILE A 508 -29.42 9.99 22.12
C ILE A 508 -30.60 10.85 22.55
N SER A 509 -30.37 12.16 22.60
CA SER A 509 -31.40 13.14 22.92
C SER A 509 -32.29 13.38 21.70
N GLY A 510 -33.61 13.22 21.85
CA GLY A 510 -34.60 13.58 20.83
C GLY A 510 -35.58 12.45 20.49
N LYS A 511 -36.51 12.72 19.56
CA LYS A 511 -37.52 11.75 19.09
C LYS A 511 -36.99 10.75 18.05
N GLN A 512 -35.74 10.90 17.58
CA GLN A 512 -35.14 10.04 16.56
C GLN A 512 -34.16 9.06 17.20
N LEU A 513 -34.44 7.76 17.08
CA LEU A 513 -33.58 6.65 17.49
C LEU A 513 -32.42 6.47 16.50
N TRP A 514 -31.53 7.45 16.42
CA TRP A 514 -30.40 7.45 15.48
C TRP A 514 -29.45 6.25 15.68
N ASP A 515 -29.44 5.62 16.84
CA ASP A 515 -28.71 4.38 17.11
C ASP A 515 -29.29 3.16 16.42
N GLU A 516 -30.60 3.10 16.17
CA GLU A 516 -31.26 1.86 15.74
C GLU A 516 -30.73 1.38 14.37
N PRO A 517 -30.62 2.23 13.33
CA PRO A 517 -30.02 1.81 12.05
C PRO A 517 -28.56 1.37 12.21
N ILE A 518 -27.79 2.03 13.09
CA ILE A 518 -26.40 1.69 13.38
C ILE A 518 -26.30 0.30 14.02
N ARG A 519 -27.07 0.04 15.07
CA ARG A 519 -27.13 -1.26 15.76
C ARG A 519 -27.56 -2.39 14.83
N LYS A 520 -28.54 -2.12 13.97
CA LYS A 520 -29.03 -3.10 12.99
C LYS A 520 -27.97 -3.45 11.96
N ARG A 521 -27.19 -2.47 11.49
CA ARG A 521 -26.13 -2.72 10.50
C ARG A 521 -24.87 -3.32 11.12
N PHE A 522 -24.54 -2.93 12.35
CA PHE A 522 -23.32 -3.33 13.05
C PHE A 522 -23.63 -4.01 14.38
N PRO A 523 -24.21 -5.22 14.36
CA PRO A 523 -24.33 -6.03 15.56
C PRO A 523 -22.93 -6.42 16.06
N MET A 524 -22.63 -6.12 17.32
CA MET A 524 -21.31 -6.30 17.89
C MET A 524 -21.22 -7.55 18.75
N ASN A 525 -20.67 -8.61 18.18
CA ASN A 525 -20.26 -9.78 18.94
C ASN A 525 -19.00 -10.44 18.37
N GLU A 526 -18.24 -11.13 19.22
CA GLU A 526 -16.98 -11.78 18.84
C GLU A 526 -17.19 -12.88 17.78
N LYS A 527 -18.30 -13.62 17.84
CA LYS A 527 -18.63 -14.68 16.88
C LYS A 527 -18.84 -14.13 15.46
N LEU A 528 -19.68 -13.11 15.31
CA LEU A 528 -19.96 -12.42 14.05
C LEU A 528 -18.70 -11.74 13.52
N ALA A 529 -17.85 -11.20 14.39
CA ALA A 529 -16.57 -10.64 13.96
C ALA A 529 -15.67 -11.70 13.28
N LEU A 530 -15.64 -12.92 13.82
CA LEU A 530 -14.93 -14.05 13.24
C LEU A 530 -15.61 -14.57 11.96
N GLU A 531 -16.94 -14.66 11.93
CA GLU A 531 -17.69 -15.05 10.72
C GLU A 531 -17.50 -14.06 9.58
N ALA A 532 -17.52 -12.76 9.88
CA ALA A 532 -17.22 -11.69 8.92
C ALA A 532 -15.78 -11.79 8.41
N MET A 533 -14.81 -12.01 9.31
CA MET A 533 -13.42 -12.26 8.93
C MET A 533 -13.31 -13.48 8.01
N GLU A 534 -13.88 -14.62 8.38
CA GLU A 534 -13.82 -15.86 7.59
C GLU A 534 -14.48 -15.71 6.22
N SER A 535 -15.66 -15.08 6.18
CA SER A 535 -16.38 -14.78 4.94
C SER A 535 -15.53 -13.92 4.01
N PHE A 536 -14.94 -12.84 4.53
CA PHE A 536 -14.08 -11.96 3.74
C PHE A 536 -12.79 -12.65 3.31
N CYS A 537 -12.14 -13.40 4.20
CA CYS A 537 -10.91 -14.13 3.90
C CYS A 537 -11.13 -15.24 2.86
N ARG A 538 -12.29 -15.90 2.85
CA ARG A 538 -12.62 -16.95 1.88
C ARG A 538 -12.94 -16.38 0.50
N SER A 539 -13.70 -15.30 0.44
CA SER A 539 -14.31 -14.80 -0.80
C SER A 539 -13.83 -13.39 -1.19
N GLY A 540 -13.92 -12.43 -0.27
CA GLY A 540 -13.65 -11.02 -0.54
C GLY A 540 -12.19 -10.66 -0.81
N LEU A 541 -11.22 -11.39 -0.22
CA LEU A 541 -9.78 -11.14 -0.45
C LEU A 541 -9.40 -11.22 -1.93
N LYS A 542 -10.04 -12.10 -2.70
CA LYS A 542 -9.70 -12.34 -4.11
C LYS A 542 -9.97 -11.12 -4.99
N SER A 543 -11.01 -10.34 -4.68
CA SER A 543 -11.43 -9.16 -5.46
C SER A 543 -11.01 -7.84 -4.82
N TYR A 544 -10.62 -7.83 -3.54
CA TYR A 544 -10.22 -6.62 -2.80
C TYR A 544 -9.22 -5.73 -3.55
N GLU A 545 -8.18 -6.30 -4.14
CA GLU A 545 -7.16 -5.52 -4.87
C GLU A 545 -7.72 -4.72 -6.06
N GLN A 546 -8.80 -5.19 -6.67
CA GLN A 546 -9.44 -4.52 -7.81
C GLN A 546 -10.62 -3.65 -7.38
N GLU A 547 -11.33 -4.07 -6.33
CA GLU A 547 -12.64 -3.53 -5.98
C GLU A 547 -12.65 -2.63 -4.74
N ARG A 548 -11.61 -2.60 -3.90
CA ARG A 548 -11.59 -1.84 -2.62
C ARG A 548 -11.98 -0.36 -2.67
N SER A 549 -11.96 0.23 -3.86
CA SER A 549 -12.35 1.63 -4.09
C SER A 549 -13.78 1.79 -4.58
N ARG A 550 -14.54 0.71 -4.74
CA ARG A 550 -15.91 0.70 -5.25
C ARG A 550 -16.89 0.78 -4.07
N ALA A 551 -17.74 1.81 -4.09
CA ALA A 551 -18.84 2.02 -3.16
C ALA A 551 -20.14 1.37 -3.67
N ASP A 552 -20.26 1.18 -4.98
CA ASP A 552 -21.41 0.55 -5.64
C ASP A 552 -21.32 -0.99 -5.69
N LYS A 553 -20.33 -1.58 -4.99
CA LYS A 553 -20.15 -3.02 -4.88
C LYS A 553 -20.17 -3.44 -3.42
N GLU A 554 -21.14 -4.27 -3.07
CA GLU A 554 -21.17 -4.93 -1.78
C GLU A 554 -19.99 -5.91 -1.65
N GLY A 555 -19.45 -6.05 -0.43
CA GLY A 555 -18.31 -6.95 -0.17
C GLY A 555 -16.97 -6.50 -0.73
N ALA A 556 -16.88 -5.33 -1.38
CA ALA A 556 -15.64 -4.76 -1.91
C ALA A 556 -14.54 -4.53 -0.84
N THR A 557 -14.94 -4.47 0.44
CA THR A 557 -14.05 -4.36 1.59
C THR A 557 -14.50 -5.32 2.69
N GLY A 558 -13.61 -5.65 3.63
CA GLY A 558 -13.95 -6.58 4.72
C GLY A 558 -14.91 -6.03 5.77
N CYS A 559 -15.12 -4.72 5.83
CA CYS A 559 -15.98 -4.10 6.84
C CYS A 559 -15.63 -4.49 8.30
N LEU A 560 -14.35 -4.77 8.60
CA LEU A 560 -13.91 -5.28 9.92
C LEU A 560 -13.42 -4.19 10.90
N SER A 561 -13.46 -2.91 10.50
CA SER A 561 -12.81 -1.83 11.23
C SER A 561 -13.43 -1.55 12.60
N HIS A 562 -14.76 -1.65 12.74
CA HIS A 562 -15.44 -1.48 14.03
C HIS A 562 -15.09 -2.62 15.01
N HIS A 563 -14.96 -3.85 14.52
CA HIS A 563 -14.52 -4.99 15.34
C HIS A 563 -13.07 -4.81 15.81
N LEU A 564 -12.17 -4.31 14.97
CA LEU A 564 -10.78 -4.01 15.32
C LEU A 564 -10.64 -2.80 16.27
N ARG A 565 -11.57 -1.83 16.20
CA ARG A 565 -11.59 -0.64 17.08
C ARG A 565 -12.09 -1.00 18.49
N ILE A 566 -13.21 -1.71 18.59
CA ILE A 566 -13.78 -2.15 19.87
C ILE A 566 -13.00 -3.34 20.46
N GLY A 567 -12.29 -4.08 19.60
CA GLY A 567 -11.48 -5.22 20.01
C GLY A 567 -12.26 -6.51 20.14
N THR A 568 -13.43 -6.63 19.50
CA THR A 568 -14.16 -7.91 19.34
C THR A 568 -13.48 -8.86 18.35
N LEU A 569 -12.45 -8.39 17.63
CA LEU A 569 -11.58 -9.17 16.76
C LEU A 569 -10.12 -8.83 17.05
N SER A 570 -9.26 -9.85 17.25
CA SER A 570 -7.82 -9.62 17.40
C SER A 570 -7.17 -9.25 16.05
N PRO A 571 -6.28 -8.24 16.03
CA PRO A 571 -5.47 -7.98 14.84
C PRO A 571 -4.54 -9.15 14.51
N ASN A 572 -4.05 -9.91 15.50
CA ASN A 572 -3.19 -11.08 15.27
C ASN A 572 -3.97 -12.22 14.61
N GLN A 573 -5.22 -12.43 15.01
CA GLN A 573 -6.12 -13.40 14.35
C GLN A 573 -6.31 -13.05 12.88
N LEU A 574 -6.64 -11.79 12.59
CA LEU A 574 -6.83 -11.34 11.21
C LEU A 574 -5.52 -11.45 10.39
N TYR A 575 -4.39 -11.02 10.97
CA TYR A 575 -3.09 -11.11 10.31
C TYR A 575 -2.76 -12.54 9.91
N TRP A 576 -2.75 -13.46 10.87
CA TRP A 576 -2.39 -14.84 10.61
C TRP A 576 -3.42 -15.56 9.74
N ARG A 577 -4.70 -15.19 9.82
CA ARG A 577 -5.72 -15.74 8.92
C ARG A 577 -5.50 -15.35 7.46
N ILE A 578 -4.96 -14.14 7.20
CA ILE A 578 -4.58 -13.70 5.85
C ILE A 578 -3.31 -14.43 5.40
N GLU A 579 -2.27 -14.50 6.25
CA GLU A 579 -1.01 -15.16 5.92
C GLU A 579 -1.19 -16.67 5.68
N ASP A 580 -2.07 -17.32 6.45
CA ASP A 580 -2.40 -18.75 6.33
C ASP A 580 -3.47 -19.02 5.24
N SER A 581 -3.93 -18.00 4.51
CA SER A 581 -4.98 -18.17 3.47
C SER A 581 -4.53 -18.99 2.25
N GLY A 582 -3.21 -19.19 2.08
CA GLY A 582 -2.63 -19.84 0.90
C GLY A 582 -2.72 -19.01 -0.38
N LEU A 583 -3.26 -17.79 -0.33
CA LEU A 583 -3.30 -16.87 -1.47
C LEU A 583 -1.91 -16.29 -1.75
N SER A 584 -1.62 -16.03 -3.02
CA SER A 584 -0.37 -15.37 -3.39
C SER A 584 -0.30 -13.94 -2.83
N TYR A 585 0.92 -13.49 -2.52
CA TYR A 585 1.15 -12.16 -1.95
C TYR A 585 0.47 -11.04 -2.75
N ASP A 586 0.49 -11.12 -4.09
CA ASP A 586 -0.14 -10.10 -4.94
C ASP A 586 -1.64 -9.93 -4.76
N LYS A 587 -2.34 -10.96 -4.28
CA LYS A 587 -3.78 -10.93 -4.01
C LYS A 587 -4.12 -10.35 -2.64
N VAL A 588 -3.18 -10.39 -1.69
CA VAL A 588 -3.43 -9.97 -0.30
C VAL A 588 -2.61 -8.75 0.13
N LYS A 589 -1.59 -8.34 -0.63
CA LYS A 589 -0.59 -7.33 -0.23
C LYS A 589 -1.18 -6.04 0.30
N THR A 590 -2.22 -5.48 -0.33
CA THR A 590 -2.81 -4.21 0.09
C THR A 590 -3.62 -4.41 1.36
N PHE A 591 -4.36 -5.52 1.46
CA PHE A 591 -5.14 -5.84 2.65
C PHE A 591 -4.25 -6.17 3.86
N SER A 592 -3.23 -7.03 3.70
CA SER A 592 -2.25 -7.35 4.75
C SER A 592 -1.57 -6.07 5.30
N ARG A 593 -1.29 -5.09 4.42
CA ARG A 593 -0.70 -3.81 4.83
C ARG A 593 -1.64 -2.90 5.61
N ARG A 594 -2.96 -3.10 5.59
CA ARG A 594 -3.91 -2.25 6.33
C ARG A 594 -3.73 -2.34 7.84
N LEU A 595 -3.38 -3.52 8.36
CA LEU A 595 -3.07 -3.66 9.79
C LEU A 595 -1.80 -2.89 10.17
N PHE A 596 -0.78 -2.88 9.32
CA PHE A 596 0.43 -2.10 9.57
C PHE A 596 0.21 -0.58 9.43
N TRP A 597 -0.75 -0.13 8.62
CA TRP A 597 -1.17 1.28 8.62
C TRP A 597 -1.81 1.69 9.95
N ARG A 598 -2.57 0.79 10.57
CA ARG A 598 -3.14 1.01 11.90
C ARG A 598 -2.03 1.14 12.95
N ASP A 599 -1.07 0.21 12.96
CA ASP A 599 0.06 0.29 13.89
C ASP A 599 0.93 1.53 13.65
N LEU A 600 1.13 1.94 12.39
CA LEU A 600 1.81 3.20 12.06
C LEU A 600 1.07 4.42 12.62
N ALA A 601 -0.27 4.44 12.58
CA ALA A 601 -1.05 5.53 13.17
C ALA A 601 -0.81 5.62 14.68
N TYR A 602 -0.81 4.49 15.38
CA TYR A 602 -0.52 4.46 16.82
C TYR A 602 0.92 4.82 17.15
N TYR A 603 1.88 4.46 16.29
CA TYR A 603 3.26 4.93 16.42
C TYR A 603 3.37 6.45 16.25
N GLN A 604 2.67 7.02 15.26
CA GLN A 604 2.60 8.47 15.09
C GLN A 604 1.95 9.17 16.29
N LEU A 605 0.88 8.60 16.85
CA LEU A 605 0.24 9.14 18.05
C LEU A 605 1.16 9.07 19.27
N ALA A 606 1.93 8.00 19.43
CA ALA A 606 2.94 7.89 20.49
C ALA A 606 4.04 8.97 20.35
N CYS A 607 4.43 9.30 19.11
CA CYS A 607 5.39 10.38 18.84
C CYS A 607 4.77 11.78 18.99
N PHE A 608 3.51 11.95 18.61
CA PHE A 608 2.80 13.23 18.59
C PHE A 608 1.46 13.10 19.33
N PRO A 609 1.45 13.08 20.69
CA PRO A 609 0.24 12.84 21.48
C PRO A 609 -0.90 13.85 21.23
N ASN A 610 -0.55 15.02 20.72
CA ASN A 610 -1.47 16.12 20.45
C ASN A 610 -1.97 16.13 18.99
N MET A 611 -1.61 15.13 18.16
CA MET A 611 -1.93 15.11 16.72
C MET A 611 -3.44 15.07 16.42
N ARG A 612 -4.28 14.82 17.43
CA ARG A 612 -5.73 14.92 17.30
C ARG A 612 -6.21 16.35 17.04
N TYR A 613 -5.53 17.34 17.61
CA TYR A 613 -5.96 18.74 17.59
C TYR A 613 -4.85 19.71 17.19
N LYS A 614 -3.61 19.24 17.03
CA LYS A 614 -2.48 20.01 16.50
C LYS A 614 -1.89 19.34 15.26
N CYS A 615 -1.48 20.16 14.30
CA CYS A 615 -0.76 19.76 13.11
C CYS A 615 0.61 19.17 13.48
N ILE A 616 0.98 18.02 12.89
CA ILE A 616 2.35 17.49 13.00
C ILE A 616 3.34 18.44 12.33
N ARG A 617 2.93 19.05 11.20
CA ARG A 617 3.61 20.21 10.61
C ARG A 617 3.10 21.48 11.28
N SER A 618 3.78 21.94 12.31
CA SER A 618 3.32 23.07 13.14
C SER A 618 3.04 24.35 12.36
N HIS A 619 3.79 24.66 11.29
CA HIS A 619 3.55 25.82 10.43
C HIS A 619 2.23 25.76 9.64
N TYR A 620 1.61 24.59 9.53
CA TYR A 620 0.29 24.47 8.89
C TYR A 620 -0.86 24.95 9.78
N GLU A 621 -0.61 25.29 11.05
CA GLU A 621 -1.61 25.98 11.89
C GLU A 621 -1.92 27.39 11.34
N ASP A 622 -0.97 28.02 10.64
CA ASP A 622 -1.13 29.33 10.00
C ASP A 622 -1.80 29.25 8.62
N LEU A 623 -2.26 28.06 8.20
CA LEU A 623 -2.94 27.90 6.92
C LEU A 623 -4.29 28.63 6.95
N GLU A 624 -4.52 29.47 5.95
CA GLU A 624 -5.76 30.25 5.86
C GLU A 624 -6.95 29.35 5.49
N TRP A 625 -7.96 29.33 6.35
CA TRP A 625 -9.24 28.65 6.15
C TRP A 625 -10.36 29.67 5.97
N VAL A 626 -11.47 29.23 5.39
CA VAL A 626 -12.73 29.99 5.44
C VAL A 626 -13.20 30.04 6.90
N ILE A 627 -13.61 31.22 7.37
CA ILE A 627 -14.05 31.47 8.75
C ILE A 627 -15.44 32.13 8.77
N GLY A 628 -16.06 32.18 9.96
CA GLY A 628 -17.32 32.90 10.19
C GLY A 628 -18.54 32.23 9.57
N GLU A 629 -19.49 33.01 9.09
CA GLU A 629 -20.77 32.50 8.54
C GLU A 629 -20.58 31.61 7.32
N GLU A 630 -19.63 31.93 6.44
CA GLU A 630 -19.36 31.14 5.24
C GLU A 630 -18.77 29.76 5.59
N GLU A 631 -17.93 29.69 6.62
CA GLU A 631 -17.45 28.41 7.15
C GLU A 631 -18.61 27.57 7.65
N MET A 632 -19.48 28.17 8.47
CA MET A 632 -20.65 27.50 9.03
C MET A 632 -21.58 26.98 7.93
N ARG A 633 -21.83 27.79 6.89
CA ARG A 633 -22.63 27.41 5.72
C ARG A 633 -22.01 26.22 4.98
N ARG A 634 -20.71 26.30 4.64
CA ARG A 634 -19.99 25.24 3.93
C ARG A 634 -19.93 23.94 4.72
N PHE A 635 -19.58 24.04 6.01
CA PHE A 635 -19.46 22.87 6.88
C PHE A 635 -20.82 22.21 7.15
N ASN A 636 -21.89 22.98 7.38
CA ASN A 636 -23.22 22.41 7.58
C ASN A 636 -23.78 21.74 6.32
N ALA A 637 -23.53 22.30 5.13
CA ALA A 637 -23.89 21.65 3.87
C ALA A 637 -23.16 20.32 3.70
N TRP A 638 -21.86 20.28 4.01
CA TRP A 638 -21.06 19.05 3.98
C TRP A 638 -21.57 18.01 4.98
N LYS A 639 -21.74 18.37 6.26
CA LYS A 639 -22.23 17.45 7.31
C LYS A 639 -23.57 16.81 6.95
N ARG A 640 -24.48 17.57 6.32
CA ARG A 640 -25.84 17.13 6.00
C ARG A 640 -25.98 16.47 4.62
N GLY A 641 -24.89 16.37 3.84
CA GLY A 641 -24.96 15.90 2.45
C GLY A 641 -25.90 16.75 1.58
N LYS A 642 -25.71 18.07 1.63
CA LYS A 642 -26.44 19.09 0.85
C LYS A 642 -25.48 20.03 0.11
N THR A 643 -24.37 19.51 -0.38
CA THR A 643 -23.33 20.28 -1.08
C THR A 643 -23.67 20.51 -2.57
N GLY A 644 -24.60 19.73 -3.11
CA GLY A 644 -24.90 19.70 -4.55
C GLY A 644 -23.89 18.88 -5.35
N PHE A 645 -23.00 18.13 -4.67
CA PHE A 645 -22.09 17.15 -5.26
C PHE A 645 -22.54 15.73 -4.86
N PRO A 646 -23.23 15.00 -5.74
CA PRO A 646 -23.98 13.79 -5.38
C PRO A 646 -23.19 12.70 -4.65
N ILE A 647 -21.95 12.41 -5.08
CA ILE A 647 -21.13 11.39 -4.41
C ILE A 647 -20.68 11.82 -3.01
N VAL A 648 -20.46 13.13 -2.78
CA VAL A 648 -20.16 13.68 -1.45
C VAL A 648 -21.40 13.61 -0.59
N ASP A 649 -22.54 14.01 -1.15
CA ASP A 649 -23.81 14.03 -0.43
C ASP A 649 -24.26 12.63 -0.04
N ALA A 650 -24.16 11.66 -0.96
CA ALA A 650 -24.40 10.24 -0.73
C ALA A 650 -23.55 9.71 0.44
N ALA A 651 -22.25 9.95 0.41
CA ALA A 651 -21.33 9.51 1.45
C ALA A 651 -21.62 10.14 2.82
N MET A 652 -21.93 11.43 2.87
CA MET A 652 -22.24 12.10 4.14
C MET A 652 -23.59 11.66 4.71
N ARG A 653 -24.56 11.31 3.86
CA ARG A 653 -25.83 10.71 4.27
C ARG A 653 -25.67 9.27 4.75
N GLU A 654 -24.91 8.43 4.04
CA GLU A 654 -24.57 7.07 4.50
C GLU A 654 -23.84 7.13 5.86
N LEU A 655 -22.84 8.00 5.98
CA LEU A 655 -22.07 8.17 7.21
C LEU A 655 -22.99 8.50 8.39
N TYR A 656 -23.89 9.47 8.21
CA TYR A 656 -24.80 9.84 9.27
C TYR A 656 -25.76 8.69 9.57
N GLU A 657 -26.46 8.14 8.59
CA GLU A 657 -27.48 7.10 8.80
C GLU A 657 -26.91 5.81 9.40
N THR A 658 -25.74 5.38 8.94
CA THR A 658 -25.21 4.04 9.25
C THR A 658 -24.02 4.03 10.18
N GLY A 659 -23.36 5.17 10.35
CA GLY A 659 -22.12 5.30 11.11
C GLY A 659 -20.89 4.75 10.41
N TRP A 660 -20.93 4.45 9.10
CA TRP A 660 -19.77 3.93 8.37
C TRP A 660 -19.79 4.27 6.89
N ILE A 661 -18.61 4.60 6.34
CA ILE A 661 -18.38 4.71 4.90
C ILE A 661 -17.04 4.08 4.52
N THR A 662 -16.92 3.62 3.27
CA THR A 662 -15.68 3.03 2.76
C THR A 662 -14.52 4.02 2.83
N GLN A 663 -13.30 3.51 3.00
CA GLN A 663 -12.10 4.34 2.99
C GLN A 663 -12.02 5.26 1.75
N SER A 664 -12.42 4.76 0.58
CA SER A 664 -12.36 5.56 -0.65
C SER A 664 -13.29 6.78 -0.59
N LEU A 665 -14.49 6.62 -0.04
CA LEU A 665 -15.45 7.70 0.17
C LEU A 665 -14.99 8.66 1.27
N ARG A 666 -14.39 8.15 2.37
CA ARG A 666 -13.75 9.01 3.39
C ARG A 666 -12.75 9.96 2.74
N MET A 667 -11.93 9.46 1.81
CA MET A 667 -10.97 10.28 1.09
C MET A 667 -11.63 11.31 0.17
N VAL A 668 -12.75 10.96 -0.49
CA VAL A 668 -13.52 11.91 -1.33
C VAL A 668 -14.05 13.05 -0.47
N VAL A 669 -14.76 12.75 0.62
CA VAL A 669 -15.42 13.78 1.44
C VAL A 669 -14.42 14.62 2.22
N ALA A 670 -13.31 14.04 2.68
CA ALA A 670 -12.24 14.77 3.36
C ALA A 670 -11.46 15.68 2.38
N SER A 671 -11.11 15.18 1.19
CA SER A 671 -10.52 16.02 0.14
C SER A 671 -11.47 17.17 -0.23
N PHE A 672 -12.78 16.90 -0.27
CA PHE A 672 -13.76 17.93 -0.61
C PHE A 672 -13.83 19.04 0.43
N LEU A 673 -13.88 18.68 1.72
CA LEU A 673 -13.89 19.62 2.83
C LEU A 673 -12.64 20.51 2.85
N VAL A 674 -11.47 19.91 2.70
CA VAL A 674 -10.18 20.61 2.80
C VAL A 674 -9.88 21.42 1.53
N GLU A 675 -9.97 20.81 0.34
CA GLU A 675 -9.44 21.42 -0.89
C GLU A 675 -10.43 22.36 -1.59
N TYR A 676 -11.74 22.09 -1.50
CA TYR A 676 -12.75 22.89 -2.20
C TYR A 676 -13.57 23.76 -1.26
N LEU A 677 -13.98 23.23 -0.10
CA LEU A 677 -14.68 24.04 0.89
C LEU A 677 -13.72 24.92 1.70
N ARG A 678 -12.42 24.57 1.74
CA ARG A 678 -11.39 25.29 2.53
C ARG A 678 -11.80 25.46 3.99
N VAL A 679 -12.42 24.42 4.55
CA VAL A 679 -12.77 24.33 5.98
C VAL A 679 -11.68 23.54 6.70
N ASN A 680 -11.35 23.95 7.92
CA ASN A 680 -10.30 23.33 8.72
C ASN A 680 -10.59 21.83 8.95
N TRP A 681 -9.57 21.00 8.71
CA TRP A 681 -9.64 19.54 8.80
C TRP A 681 -10.08 19.04 10.19
N THR A 682 -9.79 19.79 11.26
CA THR A 682 -10.16 19.44 12.65
C THR A 682 -11.67 19.28 12.81
N LYS A 683 -12.47 20.12 12.15
CA LYS A 683 -13.95 20.04 12.18
C LYS A 683 -14.46 18.76 11.51
N GLY A 684 -13.84 18.38 10.40
CA GLY A 684 -14.12 17.11 9.74
C GLY A 684 -13.72 15.92 10.60
N CYS A 685 -12.56 16.01 11.26
CA CYS A 685 -12.06 15.00 12.19
C CYS A 685 -13.01 14.78 13.37
N GLU A 686 -13.50 15.84 14.00
CA GLU A 686 -14.48 15.78 15.09
C GLU A 686 -15.82 15.18 14.64
N TRP A 687 -16.33 15.62 13.49
CA TRP A 687 -17.57 15.06 12.94
C TRP A 687 -17.44 13.55 12.69
N PHE A 688 -16.35 13.13 12.06
CA PHE A 688 -16.05 11.72 11.85
C PHE A 688 -15.91 10.96 13.17
N HIS A 689 -15.27 11.56 14.18
CA HIS A 689 -15.09 10.92 15.49
C HIS A 689 -16.44 10.70 16.20
N TYR A 690 -17.41 11.58 15.97
CA TYR A 690 -18.75 11.46 16.52
C TYR A 690 -19.62 10.46 15.74
N THR A 691 -19.54 10.43 14.40
CA THR A 691 -20.45 9.63 13.58
C THR A 691 -19.93 8.24 13.23
N LEU A 692 -18.62 7.96 13.32
CA LEU A 692 -18.08 6.66 12.90
C LEU A 692 -18.15 5.61 14.00
N VAL A 693 -18.65 4.41 13.68
CA VAL A 693 -18.58 3.22 14.57
C VAL A 693 -17.15 2.71 14.78
N ASP A 694 -16.23 3.12 13.90
CA ASP A 694 -14.80 2.78 13.95
C ASP A 694 -13.91 3.99 14.24
N ALA A 695 -14.47 5.05 14.85
CA ALA A 695 -13.70 6.22 15.24
C ALA A 695 -12.55 5.82 16.19
N ASP A 696 -11.32 6.14 15.77
CA ASP A 696 -10.08 5.76 16.44
C ASP A 696 -9.20 7.00 16.62
N SER A 697 -8.70 7.21 17.85
CA SER A 697 -7.93 8.41 18.22
C SER A 697 -6.58 8.53 17.50
N ALA A 698 -6.07 7.46 16.90
CA ALA A 698 -4.85 7.49 16.10
C ALA A 698 -5.16 7.56 14.60
N ILE A 699 -6.01 6.65 14.11
CA ILE A 699 -6.26 6.49 12.66
C ILE A 699 -7.02 7.69 12.10
N ASN A 700 -8.05 8.17 12.80
CA ASN A 700 -8.89 9.26 12.32
C ASN A 700 -8.08 10.57 12.17
N PRO A 701 -7.33 11.04 13.19
CA PRO A 701 -6.45 12.19 13.02
C PRO A 701 -5.35 12.00 11.97
N MET A 702 -4.68 10.83 11.91
CA MET A 702 -3.66 10.58 10.87
C MET A 702 -4.24 10.78 9.46
N MET A 703 -5.44 10.25 9.22
CA MET A 703 -6.14 10.38 7.95
C MET A 703 -6.51 11.83 7.63
N TRP A 704 -7.08 12.57 8.59
CA TRP A 704 -7.46 13.96 8.40
C TRP A 704 -6.28 14.90 8.28
N GLN A 705 -5.17 14.65 8.98
CA GLN A 705 -3.94 15.41 8.81
C GLN A 705 -3.32 15.19 7.42
N ASN A 706 -3.37 13.97 6.90
CA ASN A 706 -2.90 13.71 5.54
C ASN A 706 -3.77 14.40 4.47
N ALA A 707 -5.08 14.53 4.71
CA ALA A 707 -5.99 15.32 3.89
C ALA A 707 -5.73 16.83 4.03
N GLY A 708 -5.61 17.31 5.28
CA GLY A 708 -5.35 18.68 5.71
C GLY A 708 -3.93 19.18 5.43
N LYS A 709 -3.10 18.36 4.77
CA LYS A 709 -1.70 18.63 4.41
C LYS A 709 -0.76 18.77 5.63
N SER A 710 -1.25 18.63 6.85
CA SER A 710 -0.50 18.77 8.11
C SER A 710 0.18 17.48 8.58
N GLY A 711 -0.20 16.33 8.03
CA GLY A 711 0.31 15.01 8.42
C GLY A 711 1.66 14.65 7.80
N THR A 712 2.17 13.46 8.09
CA THR A 712 3.51 13.03 7.61
C THR A 712 3.53 12.64 6.13
N ASP A 713 2.37 12.27 5.58
CA ASP A 713 2.22 11.81 4.19
C ASP A 713 1.00 12.46 3.52
N GLN A 714 1.17 13.70 3.07
CA GLN A 714 0.14 14.42 2.31
C GLN A 714 -0.30 13.59 1.10
N TRP A 715 -1.60 13.41 0.89
CA TRP A 715 -2.09 12.58 -0.23
C TRP A 715 -1.63 13.09 -1.58
N ASN A 716 -0.79 12.35 -2.29
CA ASN A 716 -0.24 12.74 -3.60
C ASN A 716 -1.25 12.67 -4.78
N PHE A 717 -2.54 12.74 -4.50
CA PHE A 717 -3.60 12.74 -5.51
C PHE A 717 -4.77 13.59 -5.02
N ILE A 718 -5.64 13.96 -5.94
CA ILE A 718 -6.87 14.70 -5.65
C ILE A 718 -8.01 13.87 -6.20
N LEU A 719 -8.99 13.59 -5.34
CA LEU A 719 -10.22 12.93 -5.75
C LEU A 719 -11.18 14.00 -6.27
N SER A 720 -11.56 13.88 -7.54
CA SER A 720 -12.57 14.76 -8.13
C SER A 720 -13.95 14.42 -7.55
N PRO A 721 -14.70 15.41 -7.02
CA PRO A 721 -16.04 15.18 -6.51
C PRO A 721 -17.06 14.95 -7.63
N THR A 722 -16.66 15.03 -8.90
CA THR A 722 -17.56 14.87 -10.07
C THR A 722 -17.27 13.59 -10.87
N THR A 723 -16.06 13.04 -10.78
CA THR A 723 -15.71 11.82 -11.52
C THR A 723 -16.34 10.58 -10.90
N ALA A 724 -16.56 10.60 -9.58
CA ALA A 724 -17.23 9.54 -8.82
C ALA A 724 -16.75 8.13 -9.20
N SER A 725 -15.43 7.92 -9.32
CA SER A 725 -14.84 6.63 -9.71
C SER A 725 -15.18 5.48 -8.77
N GLN A 726 -15.64 5.82 -7.55
CA GLN A 726 -16.12 4.89 -6.54
C GLN A 726 -17.50 4.32 -6.91
N ASP A 727 -18.28 5.01 -7.73
CA ASP A 727 -19.65 4.68 -8.10
C ASP A 727 -19.87 4.85 -9.62
N PRO A 728 -19.16 4.09 -10.47
CA PRO A 728 -19.30 4.23 -11.91
C PRO A 728 -20.70 3.84 -12.43
N SER A 729 -21.48 3.05 -11.68
CA SER A 729 -22.86 2.71 -12.02
C SER A 729 -23.87 3.80 -11.62
N GLY A 730 -23.52 4.66 -10.67
CA GLY A 730 -24.45 5.61 -10.04
C GLY A 730 -25.35 4.98 -8.99
N ASN A 731 -25.32 3.66 -8.81
CA ASN A 731 -26.24 2.94 -7.93
C ASN A 731 -26.08 3.34 -6.47
N TYR A 732 -24.83 3.54 -6.02
CA TYR A 732 -24.57 3.98 -4.66
C TYR A 732 -25.18 5.36 -4.41
N THR A 733 -25.00 6.28 -5.36
CA THR A 733 -25.55 7.64 -5.25
C THR A 733 -27.07 7.64 -5.31
N ARG A 734 -27.69 6.82 -6.17
CA ARG A 734 -29.16 6.69 -6.19
C ARG A 734 -29.73 6.15 -4.88
N GLN A 735 -29.01 5.25 -4.21
CA GLN A 735 -29.43 4.71 -2.92
C GLN A 735 -29.46 5.79 -1.84
N TRP A 736 -28.42 6.62 -1.76
CA TRP A 736 -28.26 7.59 -0.68
C TRP A 736 -28.77 9.00 -1.00
N VAL A 737 -29.01 9.28 -2.28
CA VAL A 737 -29.61 10.51 -2.81
C VAL A 737 -30.80 10.11 -3.69
N PRO A 738 -31.87 9.53 -3.09
CA PRO A 738 -32.99 8.95 -3.83
C PRO A 738 -33.74 9.97 -4.69
N GLU A 739 -33.65 11.26 -4.36
CA GLU A 739 -34.20 12.32 -5.20
C GLU A 739 -33.57 12.40 -6.60
N LEU A 740 -32.34 11.91 -6.79
CA LEU A 740 -31.67 11.83 -8.09
C LEU A 740 -31.87 10.47 -8.79
N SER A 741 -32.61 9.54 -8.18
CA SER A 741 -32.73 8.15 -8.63
C SER A 741 -33.39 7.98 -10.00
N LYS A 742 -34.16 8.96 -10.47
CA LYS A 742 -34.84 8.91 -11.77
C LYS A 742 -34.01 9.43 -12.95
N LEU A 743 -32.83 10.02 -12.73
CA LEU A 743 -31.97 10.47 -13.83
C LEU A 743 -31.47 9.28 -14.66
N SER A 744 -31.53 9.37 -15.98
CA SER A 744 -31.36 8.18 -16.86
C SER A 744 -29.95 7.60 -16.88
N THR A 745 -28.90 8.37 -16.58
CA THR A 745 -27.50 7.90 -16.67
C THR A 745 -26.71 8.19 -15.40
N ALA A 746 -25.68 7.36 -15.13
CA ALA A 746 -24.75 7.59 -14.03
C ALA A 746 -24.05 8.96 -14.13
N ALA A 747 -23.74 9.40 -15.35
CA ALA A 747 -23.12 10.70 -15.59
C ALA A 747 -24.01 11.86 -15.11
N LEU A 748 -25.31 11.80 -15.38
CA LEU A 748 -26.29 12.79 -14.92
C LEU A 748 -26.54 12.68 -13.41
N VAL A 749 -26.58 11.47 -12.84
CA VAL A 749 -26.67 11.28 -11.38
C VAL A 749 -25.54 11.98 -10.65
N HIS A 750 -24.32 11.90 -11.17
CA HIS A 750 -23.14 12.53 -10.55
C HIS A 750 -22.98 14.02 -10.87
N ARG A 751 -23.66 14.49 -11.93
CA ARG A 751 -23.59 15.87 -12.43
C ARG A 751 -24.97 16.36 -12.85
N PRO A 752 -25.94 16.44 -11.92
CA PRO A 752 -27.32 16.80 -12.26
C PRO A 752 -27.44 18.22 -12.80
N TRP A 753 -26.47 19.09 -12.53
CA TRP A 753 -26.39 20.44 -13.11
C TRP A 753 -26.01 20.46 -14.60
N GLU A 754 -25.63 19.34 -15.20
CA GLU A 754 -25.39 19.21 -16.64
C GLU A 754 -26.61 18.64 -17.39
N ALA A 755 -27.67 18.27 -16.67
CA ALA A 755 -28.92 17.81 -17.27
C ALA A 755 -29.67 18.98 -17.94
N THR A 756 -30.37 18.70 -19.03
CA THR A 756 -31.30 19.67 -19.64
C THR A 756 -32.53 19.88 -18.76
N GLU A 757 -33.26 20.96 -18.97
CA GLU A 757 -34.53 21.23 -18.25
C GLU A 757 -35.52 20.06 -18.42
N GLU A 758 -35.70 19.56 -19.65
CA GLU A 758 -36.54 18.39 -19.95
C GLU A 758 -36.10 17.11 -19.18
N GLN A 759 -34.79 16.87 -19.06
CA GLN A 759 -34.25 15.74 -18.30
C GLN A 759 -34.50 15.88 -16.79
N LEU A 760 -34.46 17.10 -16.26
CA LEU A 760 -34.75 17.39 -14.86
C LEU A 760 -36.25 17.27 -14.57
N GLU A 761 -37.11 17.84 -15.43
CA GLU A 761 -38.56 17.77 -15.34
C GLU A 761 -39.07 16.33 -15.41
N SER A 762 -38.60 15.55 -16.39
CA SER A 762 -38.96 14.13 -16.52
C SER A 762 -38.53 13.27 -15.32
N ALA A 763 -37.46 13.68 -14.63
CA ALA A 763 -37.01 13.05 -13.40
C ALA A 763 -37.69 13.62 -12.13
N GLY A 764 -38.49 14.69 -12.24
CA GLY A 764 -39.14 15.38 -11.13
C GLY A 764 -38.15 16.13 -10.22
N ILE A 765 -37.06 16.66 -10.78
CA ILE A 765 -35.98 17.30 -10.03
C ILE A 765 -35.98 18.80 -10.31
N VAL A 766 -36.15 19.61 -9.26
CA VAL A 766 -35.92 21.06 -9.30
C VAL A 766 -34.63 21.35 -8.53
N LEU A 767 -33.59 21.81 -9.23
CA LEU A 767 -32.34 22.19 -8.57
C LEU A 767 -32.55 23.44 -7.71
N GLY A 768 -32.11 23.38 -6.46
CA GLY A 768 -32.38 24.40 -5.43
C GLY A 768 -33.52 24.03 -4.48
N GLU A 769 -34.41 23.13 -4.89
CA GLU A 769 -35.55 22.66 -4.08
C GLU A 769 -35.46 21.16 -3.80
N THR A 770 -35.64 20.32 -4.82
CA THR A 770 -35.56 18.85 -4.70
C THR A 770 -34.14 18.38 -4.37
N TYR A 771 -33.14 18.94 -5.05
CA TYR A 771 -31.72 18.69 -4.80
C TYR A 771 -30.95 20.02 -4.86
N PRO A 772 -30.05 20.33 -3.91
CA PRO A 772 -29.44 21.65 -3.83
C PRO A 772 -28.57 21.98 -5.04
N HIS A 773 -28.47 23.28 -5.36
CA HIS A 773 -27.41 23.76 -6.24
C HIS A 773 -26.03 23.47 -5.64
N ARG A 774 -25.04 23.32 -6.52
CA ARG A 774 -23.63 23.21 -6.11
C ARG A 774 -23.22 24.38 -5.23
N ILE A 775 -22.74 24.07 -4.03
CA ILE A 775 -22.23 25.06 -3.09
C ILE A 775 -20.98 25.78 -3.61
N ILE A 776 -20.18 25.09 -4.42
CA ILE A 776 -19.05 25.63 -5.19
C ILE A 776 -19.34 25.50 -6.68
N ARG A 777 -19.42 26.64 -7.40
CA ARG A 777 -19.65 26.66 -8.85
C ARG A 777 -18.38 26.42 -9.67
N ASP A 778 -17.27 27.01 -9.25
CA ASP A 778 -15.96 26.88 -9.91
C ASP A 778 -14.95 26.13 -9.01
N LEU A 779 -14.87 24.81 -9.22
CA LEU A 779 -13.92 23.94 -8.51
C LEU A 779 -12.46 24.30 -8.80
N LYS A 780 -12.16 24.82 -10.00
CA LYS A 780 -10.79 25.17 -10.39
C LYS A 780 -10.35 26.42 -9.63
N ALA A 781 -11.21 27.43 -9.56
CA ALA A 781 -10.93 28.65 -8.80
C ALA A 781 -10.76 28.37 -7.30
N GLU A 782 -11.63 27.57 -6.68
CA GLU A 782 -11.46 27.21 -5.25
C GLU A 782 -10.19 26.41 -5.01
N ARG A 783 -9.86 25.46 -5.90
CA ARG A 783 -8.61 24.73 -5.79
C ARG A 783 -7.39 25.65 -5.89
N ASN A 784 -7.39 26.59 -6.84
CA ASN A 784 -6.30 27.55 -6.96
C ASN A 784 -6.15 28.36 -5.68
N ARG A 785 -7.25 28.83 -5.07
CA ARG A 785 -7.21 29.49 -3.75
C ARG A 785 -6.60 28.62 -2.65
N SER A 786 -6.95 27.32 -2.60
CA SER A 786 -6.36 26.36 -1.65
C SER A 786 -4.85 26.20 -1.86
N VAL A 787 -4.41 26.12 -3.12
CA VAL A 787 -2.98 26.03 -3.48
C VAL A 787 -2.25 27.32 -3.11
N ASP A 788 -2.81 28.48 -3.46
CA ASP A 788 -2.22 29.79 -3.20
C ASP A 788 -2.07 30.04 -1.70
N ALA A 789 -3.10 29.73 -0.89
CA ALA A 789 -3.04 29.81 0.56
C ALA A 789 -1.95 28.90 1.15
N THR A 790 -1.82 27.68 0.61
CA THR A 790 -0.75 26.74 1.02
C THR A 790 0.63 27.30 0.69
N LEU A 791 0.83 27.84 -0.51
CA LEU A 791 2.10 28.42 -0.93
C LEU A 791 2.45 29.67 -0.13
N GLU A 792 1.47 30.52 0.15
CA GLU A 792 1.66 31.74 0.90
C GLU A 792 2.08 31.47 2.35
N MET A 793 1.39 30.56 3.04
CA MET A 793 1.81 30.10 4.37
C MET A 793 3.25 29.58 4.34
N ARG A 794 3.60 28.75 3.34
CA ARG A 794 4.96 28.19 3.24
C ARG A 794 6.04 29.22 2.92
N ARG A 795 5.70 30.32 2.22
CA ARG A 795 6.62 31.45 1.99
C ARG A 795 6.89 32.21 3.29
N LYS A 796 5.89 32.35 4.15
CA LYS A 796 6.05 32.96 5.48
C LYS A 796 6.83 32.08 6.44
N SER A 797 6.79 30.76 6.23
CA SER A 797 7.36 29.74 7.10
C SER A 797 8.58 29.03 6.49
N GLN A 798 9.49 29.79 5.86
CA GLN A 798 10.65 29.25 5.14
C GLN A 798 11.60 28.40 5.96
N GLN A 799 11.71 28.64 7.27
CA GLN A 799 12.51 27.84 8.20
C GLN A 799 12.07 26.36 8.27
N PHE A 800 10.83 26.05 7.86
CA PHE A 800 10.32 24.69 7.79
C PHE A 800 10.51 24.05 6.41
N ASN A 801 11.11 24.75 5.45
CA ASN A 801 11.39 24.22 4.11
C ASN A 801 12.86 23.77 4.03
N SER A 802 13.08 22.49 3.70
CA SER A 802 14.41 22.01 3.33
C SER A 802 14.89 22.62 2.01
N ASP A 803 16.20 22.55 1.75
CA ASP A 803 16.83 22.98 0.48
C ASP A 803 16.23 22.36 -0.80
N ARG A 804 15.45 21.28 -0.65
CA ARG A 804 14.77 20.58 -1.76
C ARG A 804 13.26 20.84 -1.80
N GLY A 805 12.79 21.80 -1.00
CA GLY A 805 11.40 22.21 -0.87
C GLY A 805 10.48 21.19 -0.18
N TYR A 806 11.03 20.22 0.54
CA TYR A 806 10.24 19.37 1.44
C TYR A 806 10.05 20.04 2.80
N ASP A 807 8.92 19.81 3.45
CA ASP A 807 8.73 20.18 4.85
C ASP A 807 9.65 19.43 5.79
N LEU A 808 10.07 20.18 6.80
CA LEU A 808 10.78 19.75 7.98
C LEU A 808 9.81 19.67 9.16
N ILE A 809 9.95 18.61 9.95
CA ILE A 809 9.27 18.46 11.24
C ILE A 809 10.29 18.14 12.33
N GLN A 810 9.96 18.51 13.57
CA GLN A 810 10.74 18.12 14.74
C GLN A 810 10.20 16.81 15.31
N LEU A 811 11.10 15.85 15.55
CA LEU A 811 10.81 14.57 16.17
C LEU A 811 10.87 14.68 17.71
N PRO A 812 10.31 13.72 18.46
CA PRO A 812 10.31 13.74 19.93
C PRO A 812 11.70 13.81 20.57
N ASN A 813 12.72 13.27 19.89
CA ASN A 813 14.11 13.33 20.33
C ASN A 813 14.80 14.69 20.06
N GLY A 814 14.07 15.66 19.50
CA GLY A 814 14.57 16.99 19.14
C GLY A 814 15.20 17.07 17.74
N GLU A 815 15.43 15.94 17.06
CA GLU A 815 15.99 15.93 15.71
C GLU A 815 14.98 16.45 14.68
N THR A 816 15.49 17.06 13.62
CA THR A 816 14.67 17.52 12.49
C THR A 816 14.74 16.51 11.35
N THR A 817 13.60 16.18 10.75
CA THR A 817 13.52 15.25 9.61
C THR A 817 12.62 15.77 8.49
N VAL A 818 12.75 15.17 7.31
CA VAL A 818 11.94 15.51 6.13
C VAL A 818 10.72 14.60 6.00
N VAL A 819 9.58 15.21 5.69
CA VAL A 819 8.33 14.51 5.38
C VAL A 819 7.92 14.73 3.93
N PHE A 820 7.07 13.85 3.40
CA PHE A 820 6.66 13.94 2.00
C PHE A 820 5.92 15.26 1.75
N THR A 821 6.27 15.95 0.68
CA THR A 821 5.64 17.22 0.28
C THR A 821 5.35 17.17 -1.21
N LYS A 822 4.11 17.48 -1.60
CA LYS A 822 3.72 17.49 -3.02
C LYS A 822 4.58 18.46 -3.82
N LYS A 823 4.87 18.12 -5.07
CA LYS A 823 5.67 18.97 -5.96
C LYS A 823 5.10 20.39 -6.11
N GLU A 824 3.78 20.51 -6.20
CA GLU A 824 3.08 21.80 -6.34
C GLU A 824 3.19 22.70 -5.10
N TYR A 825 3.71 22.20 -3.97
CA TYR A 825 3.94 22.98 -2.75
C TYR A 825 5.42 23.21 -2.44
N ARG A 826 6.35 22.70 -3.27
CA ARG A 826 7.78 22.83 -2.97
C ARG A 826 8.27 24.22 -3.33
N LEU A 827 8.81 24.91 -2.33
CA LEU A 827 9.44 26.21 -2.48
C LEU A 827 10.96 26.07 -2.37
N ASP A 828 11.68 26.93 -3.08
CA ASP A 828 13.11 27.14 -2.86
C ASP A 828 13.35 28.15 -1.70
N SER A 829 14.63 28.39 -1.41
CA SER A 829 15.06 29.32 -0.35
C SER A 829 14.61 30.77 -0.58
N ASN A 830 14.20 31.12 -1.80
CA ASN A 830 13.72 32.46 -2.17
C ASN A 830 12.19 32.55 -2.17
N GLY A 831 11.46 31.49 -1.80
CA GLY A 831 9.99 31.46 -1.83
C GLY A 831 9.40 31.30 -3.21
N GLN A 832 10.21 30.93 -4.20
CA GLN A 832 9.71 30.58 -5.53
C GLN A 832 9.37 29.11 -5.60
N LEU A 833 8.33 28.79 -6.36
CA LEU A 833 8.02 27.40 -6.68
C LEU A 833 9.24 26.75 -7.31
N PHE A 834 9.60 25.57 -6.78
CA PHE A 834 10.74 24.82 -7.26
C PHE A 834 10.51 24.47 -8.74
N LYS A 835 11.16 25.23 -9.63
CA LYS A 835 11.18 24.91 -11.05
C LYS A 835 11.98 23.63 -11.19
N ASP A 836 11.45 22.64 -11.90
CA ASP A 836 12.20 21.43 -12.25
C ASP A 836 13.23 21.83 -13.32
N ASP A 837 14.16 22.71 -12.96
CA ASP A 837 15.32 22.98 -13.79
C ASP A 837 16.12 21.67 -13.78
N GLY A 838 16.46 21.15 -14.96
CA GLY A 838 17.27 19.95 -15.15
C GLY A 838 18.67 19.98 -14.51
N LEU A 839 18.94 20.91 -13.59
CA LEU A 839 20.15 21.18 -12.83
C LEU A 839 20.50 20.14 -11.76
N ARG A 840 19.78 19.00 -11.68
CA ARG A 840 20.17 17.84 -10.84
C ARG A 840 21.56 17.26 -11.16
N ARG A 841 22.24 17.74 -12.21
CA ARG A 841 23.61 17.35 -12.57
C ARG A 841 24.73 18.05 -11.76
N ASN A 842 24.57 19.30 -11.32
CA ASN A 842 25.73 20.07 -10.85
C ASN A 842 26.00 20.02 -9.32
N THR A 843 24.98 19.82 -8.48
CA THR A 843 25.17 19.77 -7.02
C THR A 843 25.75 18.43 -6.54
N ARG A 844 25.55 17.34 -7.29
CA ARG A 844 26.23 16.05 -7.03
C ARG A 844 27.74 16.09 -7.36
N GLN A 845 28.16 16.88 -8.34
CA GLN A 845 29.58 17.07 -8.67
C GLN A 845 30.34 17.88 -7.62
N LYS A 846 29.73 18.93 -7.03
CA LYS A 846 30.39 19.70 -5.95
C LYS A 846 30.55 18.89 -4.66
N MET A 847 29.57 18.05 -4.30
CA MET A 847 29.69 17.16 -3.13
C MET A 847 30.62 15.96 -3.36
N SER A 848 30.72 15.43 -4.59
CA SER A 848 31.70 14.37 -4.90
C SER A 848 33.14 14.89 -4.89
N GLY A 849 33.38 16.13 -5.35
CA GLY A 849 34.69 16.78 -5.32
C GLY A 849 35.23 16.99 -3.91
N ASN A 850 34.38 17.42 -2.96
CA ASN A 850 34.79 17.59 -1.56
C ASN A 850 34.98 16.25 -0.83
N LYS A 851 34.17 15.22 -1.11
CA LYS A 851 34.40 13.87 -0.57
C LYS A 851 35.65 13.21 -1.14
N ALA A 852 35.97 13.43 -2.42
CA ALA A 852 37.20 12.93 -3.04
C ALA A 852 38.46 13.58 -2.45
N LYS A 853 38.44 14.89 -2.17
CA LYS A 853 39.54 15.60 -1.50
C LYS A 853 39.75 15.18 -0.04
N LEU A 854 38.68 14.88 0.70
CA LEU A 854 38.76 14.37 2.07
C LEU A 854 39.24 12.91 2.12
N LYS A 855 38.90 12.10 1.11
CA LYS A 855 39.35 10.72 0.99
C LYS A 855 40.82 10.63 0.57
N SER A 856 41.28 11.46 -0.36
CA SER A 856 42.70 11.49 -0.77
C SER A 856 43.62 11.98 0.35
N LYS A 857 43.20 12.95 1.18
CA LYS A 857 43.96 13.36 2.38
C LYS A 857 44.05 12.27 3.45
N ARG A 858 43.02 11.42 3.59
CA ARG A 858 43.04 10.27 4.51
C ARG A 858 43.90 9.12 3.99
N GLU A 859 43.85 8.83 2.69
CA GLU A 859 44.67 7.80 2.03
C GLU A 859 46.16 8.19 1.97
N ALA A 860 46.49 9.46 1.75
CA ALA A 860 47.87 9.95 1.80
C ALA A 860 48.47 9.88 3.23
N LYS A 861 47.66 10.11 4.27
CA LYS A 861 48.11 10.01 5.67
C LYS A 861 48.30 8.56 6.09
N ALA A 862 47.44 7.65 5.62
CA ALA A 862 47.55 6.21 5.85
C ALA A 862 48.80 5.61 5.16
N ASN A 863 49.12 6.00 3.93
CA ASN A 863 50.31 5.50 3.22
C ASN A 863 51.64 6.00 3.80
N SER A 864 51.66 7.13 4.52
CA SER A 864 52.89 7.60 5.20
C SER A 864 53.20 6.84 6.50
N LEU A 865 52.21 6.15 7.07
CA LEU A 865 52.35 5.38 8.32
C LEU A 865 52.76 3.92 8.07
N THR A 866 52.62 3.42 6.84
CA THR A 866 52.98 2.02 6.47
C THR A 866 54.41 1.86 5.94
N VAL A 867 55.22 2.93 5.91
CA VAL A 867 56.63 2.89 5.45
C VAL A 867 57.63 3.13 6.60
N LYS A 868 57.16 3.13 7.86
CA LYS A 868 58.02 3.24 9.06
C LYS A 868 57.67 2.26 10.19
N LEU A 869 57.17 1.08 9.85
CA LEU A 869 57.13 -0.09 10.74
C LEU A 869 57.67 -1.31 9.99
#